data_AF-A0A1F7ZST1-F1
#
_entry.id   AF-A0A1F7ZST1-F1
#
_cell.length_a   1.000
_cell.length_b   1.000
_cell.length_c   1.000
_cell.angle_alpha   90.00
_cell.angle_beta   90.00
_cell.angle_gamma   90.00
#
_symmetry.space_group_name_H-M   'P 1'
#
loop_
_entity.id
_entity.type
_entity.pdbx_description
1 polymer ?
#
loop_
_entity_poly.entity_id
_entity_poly.type
_entity_poly.pdbx_seq_one_letter_code
_entity_poly.pdbx_strand_id
1 'polypeptide(L)'
;MFLLFNFKELYYNSLSYPGYLTALSSSPANVFLGPRTLSRSLSSAGTLISPRHETTRDQIYQVGHDDQHTSCEFWCGLRLQSQLNQSYVPPGPDREQQPRQSSKSPPPEQTPSKPTPLAQEASKSTPLPSTNNTLMSRDAHGKRPCGKPQNELHNPRRKSKKLGVSFNPTPTEYLIDTLHNVVHRPDSATRQNWTFTSRKPNDHLMPPLDRKQRIKFKIEHRVSLQEITADYIYHVDRLLDRAGEEGVKGNSIELDVALRKVFLNKEYRKYLRARQYSVQDVVAWAWILKSRTPYEAILRILTLELQLNPKEKGGPATRIIPPFIPLLLLRQGLDTKAFRLLLIYSLRLISGQPHPKLGTSMSAPKDDALFDEVHLSDDAKPLIDPNTCATFVVRLLHHARQLWPQAQLPIVRTFAFYLTLLEPEGAGTMASATPRNVQVLAGKCNTFLRLLSLPCRQGPFTSASIQQQAQFELLRAMARNQPVLPVTRRGYQAIIAVQLAHKKTLAERQSAELKAPSWPPWKEEKLGLDSQRGIEGLRSRAMRVMSQMKEAGYAHSRWEEVSSIFAGWDTDKSPTIQTRTLARQPWRLRGRVGNADHHAIWEARIRATRTVREAWACFLSYRDQDLPPRGSIYTAMAEKLIYRRNALYTNFDQTSHALPGDALETFPEPLSARDLIYVHTEPPTLDELLTQMLSDGIRPQARFLSLLLRHAPTFTSGLEYLSCSDLSNGQIRALCTVWAHTSVYDEQSRKVVNELPAHLFSAFVYFLCKFSTFGELSARHARDAFPIILGSSQIAHGETSTLFSQDEYLGIGKEYRHPKTLAHAVELLRVRQSRSPQAWGFVLSALNKDRVTSRFPNMNRNIQRVIAWHEILEITGRMEHHDIQLGLQGFQTLCNGFSRAVNAGIQNPDAVEEALEVVGDAANQGKLAYIGLACPRFEDMVQYGLRGLKDQFDRLVLPDSRTPSLFGSGRPSSDNVTDAQVILPPLLHVPSPAGLHAFVRALGLAEDYDGLLSLLRWMSQFAAPLKEASDEYLNGDVMMRRTLVAMRLFLEGYRERQSLESLRWTASAAQARGLREYEHTSEVSTDDSESLSFSDPNLQEAYDIVTATHIWGPWPSDEEVQDYYAVHWEEHEAQ
;
A
#
# COMPACT_ATOMS: atom_id res chain seq x y z
N MET A 1 -30.84 -19.26 43.88
CA MET A 1 -31.40 -20.40 43.14
C MET A 1 -32.09 -20.00 41.83
N PHE A 2 -32.93 -18.97 41.79
CA PHE A 2 -33.60 -18.49 40.56
C PHE A 2 -32.70 -17.84 39.47
N LEU A 3 -31.40 -17.65 39.72
CA LEU A 3 -30.44 -17.08 38.75
C LEU A 3 -29.58 -18.15 38.03
N LEU A 4 -29.57 -19.39 38.51
CA LEU A 4 -28.76 -20.49 37.92
C LEU A 4 -29.52 -21.27 36.84
N PHE A 5 -30.85 -21.29 36.88
CA PHE A 5 -31.67 -22.02 35.90
C PHE A 5 -31.72 -21.31 34.52
N ASN A 6 -31.72 -19.97 34.47
CA ASN A 6 -31.74 -19.23 33.19
C ASN A 6 -30.39 -19.14 32.47
N PHE A 7 -29.26 -19.46 33.13
CA PHE A 7 -27.94 -19.48 32.49
C PHE A 7 -27.67 -20.79 31.73
N LYS A 8 -28.36 -21.89 32.08
CA LYS A 8 -28.23 -23.18 31.39
C LYS A 8 -29.06 -23.26 30.10
N GLU A 9 -30.23 -22.62 30.05
CA GLU A 9 -31.11 -22.69 28.87
C GLU A 9 -30.59 -21.92 27.65
N LEU A 10 -29.84 -20.82 27.85
CA LEU A 10 -29.23 -20.06 26.75
C LEU A 10 -28.05 -20.80 26.09
N TYR A 11 -27.42 -21.75 26.78
CA TYR A 11 -26.28 -22.50 26.26
C TYR A 11 -26.69 -23.83 25.59
N TYR A 12 -27.90 -24.32 25.86
CA TYR A 12 -28.38 -25.62 25.38
C TYR A 12 -29.36 -25.56 24.19
N ASN A 13 -29.87 -24.38 23.81
CA ASN A 13 -30.85 -24.25 22.71
C ASN A 13 -30.28 -23.72 21.38
N SER A 14 -28.96 -23.76 21.18
CA SER A 14 -28.36 -23.58 19.86
C SER A 14 -27.56 -24.82 19.46
N LEU A 15 -28.24 -25.81 18.89
CA LEU A 15 -27.78 -26.72 17.83
C LEU A 15 -28.71 -27.94 17.76
N SER A 16 -29.78 -27.79 16.99
CA SER A 16 -30.37 -28.91 16.27
C SER A 16 -30.65 -28.44 14.86
N TYR A 17 -29.85 -28.87 13.89
CA TYR A 17 -30.39 -29.35 12.62
C TYR A 17 -29.44 -30.42 12.04
N PRO A 18 -29.99 -31.48 11.41
CA PRO A 18 -29.26 -32.63 10.90
C PRO A 18 -28.93 -32.49 9.41
N GLY A 19 -28.00 -33.32 8.94
CA GLY A 19 -27.83 -33.62 7.51
C GLY A 19 -26.44 -33.34 6.95
N TYR A 20 -25.48 -34.25 7.20
CA TYR A 20 -24.97 -35.19 6.18
C TYR A 20 -23.87 -36.06 6.83
N LEU A 21 -24.25 -37.29 7.18
CA LEU A 21 -23.43 -38.51 7.13
C LEU A 21 -23.13 -38.77 5.64
N THR A 22 -22.01 -39.32 5.16
CA THR A 22 -21.28 -40.52 5.58
C THR A 22 -20.04 -40.67 4.68
N ALA A 23 -18.89 -41.09 5.23
CA ALA A 23 -18.06 -42.21 4.74
C ALA A 23 -16.71 -42.22 5.48
N LEU A 24 -16.69 -42.94 6.61
CA LEU A 24 -15.48 -43.41 7.28
C LEU A 24 -15.47 -44.94 7.17
N SER A 25 -14.36 -45.49 6.69
CA SER A 25 -13.85 -46.82 7.05
C SER A 25 -12.39 -46.85 6.59
N SER A 26 -11.40 -47.38 7.27
CA SER A 26 -11.24 -48.03 8.57
C SER A 26 -9.75 -48.43 8.66
N SER A 27 -9.32 -48.90 9.83
CA SER A 27 -8.10 -49.69 10.12
C SER A 27 -6.87 -48.98 10.74
N PRO A 28 -6.07 -49.71 11.55
CA PRO A 28 -5.87 -49.35 12.95
C PRO A 28 -4.39 -49.20 13.33
N ALA A 29 -4.15 -48.59 14.49
CA ALA A 29 -2.85 -48.59 15.14
C ALA A 29 -2.54 -49.96 15.76
N ASN A 30 -1.36 -50.49 15.48
CA ASN A 30 -0.72 -51.52 16.30
C ASN A 30 0.60 -50.98 16.87
N VAL A 31 0.67 -51.05 18.19
CA VAL A 31 1.81 -50.78 19.07
C VAL A 31 2.75 -51.98 19.02
N PHE A 32 4.07 -51.78 18.89
CA PHE A 32 5.05 -52.71 19.47
C PHE A 32 6.38 -52.03 19.84
N LEU A 33 6.84 -52.37 21.05
CA LEU A 33 8.14 -52.06 21.64
C LEU A 33 9.28 -52.77 20.91
N GLY A 34 10.44 -52.13 20.82
CA GLY A 34 11.71 -52.76 20.42
C GLY A 34 12.77 -52.67 21.53
N PRO A 35 13.48 -53.77 21.88
CA PRO A 35 14.54 -53.77 22.89
C PRO A 35 15.96 -53.59 22.30
N ARG A 36 16.87 -53.21 23.20
CA ARG A 36 18.33 -53.15 23.02
C ARG A 36 18.98 -54.54 23.03
N THR A 37 20.02 -54.74 22.21
CA THR A 37 21.27 -55.53 22.46
C THR A 37 22.20 -55.34 21.23
N LEU A 38 23.40 -54.74 21.32
CA LEU A 38 24.73 -55.29 21.66
C LEU A 38 25.15 -56.57 20.88
N SER A 39 26.14 -56.42 19.98
CA SER A 39 27.21 -57.41 19.78
C SER A 39 28.46 -56.75 19.18
N ARG A 40 29.61 -57.28 19.63
CA ARG A 40 31.00 -56.83 19.48
C ARG A 40 31.72 -57.55 18.32
N SER A 41 32.92 -57.03 18.05
CA SER A 41 34.15 -57.75 17.63
C SER A 41 34.38 -57.80 16.10
N LEU A 42 35.59 -57.71 15.54
CA LEU A 42 36.94 -58.05 16.02
C LEU A 42 38.01 -57.24 15.27
N SER A 43 39.17 -57.12 15.91
CA SER A 43 40.43 -56.50 15.48
C SER A 43 41.16 -57.23 14.35
N SER A 44 42.01 -56.51 13.61
CA SER A 44 43.25 -57.07 13.05
C SER A 44 44.31 -55.99 12.88
N ALA A 45 45.47 -56.22 13.49
CA ALA A 45 46.67 -55.40 13.46
C ALA A 45 47.52 -55.65 12.21
N GLY A 46 48.42 -54.72 11.88
CA GLY A 46 49.44 -54.88 10.86
C GLY A 46 50.44 -53.73 10.87
N THR A 47 51.47 -53.86 11.70
CA THR A 47 52.64 -52.97 11.82
C THR A 47 53.64 -53.27 10.71
N LEU A 48 54.16 -52.26 9.99
CA LEU A 48 55.46 -52.33 9.31
C LEU A 48 56.11 -50.93 9.24
N ILE A 49 57.44 -50.97 9.20
CA ILE A 49 58.43 -49.99 9.68
C ILE A 49 58.86 -48.97 8.59
N SER A 50 59.32 -47.79 9.07
CA SER A 50 60.02 -46.64 8.43
C SER A 50 61.09 -46.96 7.34
N PRO A 51 61.63 -46.00 6.52
CA PRO A 51 62.15 -44.68 6.97
C PRO A 51 62.05 -43.44 6.04
N ARG A 52 62.05 -42.28 6.71
CA ARG A 52 62.67 -40.96 6.42
C ARG A 52 62.76 -40.43 4.98
N HIS A 53 62.13 -39.27 4.75
CA HIS A 53 62.81 -38.07 4.23
C HIS A 53 62.16 -36.79 4.81
N GLU A 54 62.99 -35.92 5.38
CA GLU A 54 62.66 -34.59 5.90
C GLU A 54 62.60 -33.57 4.75
N THR A 55 61.63 -32.65 4.81
CA THR A 55 61.88 -31.18 4.80
C THR A 55 60.60 -30.43 5.17
N THR A 56 60.66 -29.84 6.37
CA THR A 56 59.91 -28.71 6.96
C THR A 56 58.86 -27.98 6.12
N ARG A 57 57.61 -28.09 6.59
CA ARG A 57 56.46 -27.24 6.26
C ARG A 57 56.05 -26.50 7.53
N ASP A 58 56.24 -25.18 7.56
CA ASP A 58 55.72 -24.34 8.64
C ASP A 58 54.19 -24.31 8.61
N GLN A 59 53.63 -24.46 9.79
CA GLN A 59 52.21 -24.57 10.09
C GLN A 59 51.53 -23.22 9.93
N ILE A 60 50.69 -23.07 8.90
CA ILE A 60 49.58 -22.12 8.94
C ILE A 60 48.36 -22.91 9.38
N TYR A 61 47.87 -22.59 10.58
CA TYR A 61 46.59 -23.05 11.09
C TYR A 61 45.49 -22.79 10.05
N GLN A 62 44.81 -23.86 9.62
CA GLN A 62 43.51 -23.79 8.97
C GLN A 62 42.51 -23.17 9.96
N VAL A 63 42.35 -21.85 9.90
CA VAL A 63 41.14 -21.17 10.36
C VAL A 63 40.05 -21.49 9.34
N GLY A 64 38.91 -22.02 9.80
CA GLY A 64 37.79 -22.36 8.94
C GLY A 64 37.32 -21.16 8.12
N HIS A 65 37.09 -21.36 6.81
CA HIS A 65 36.65 -20.32 5.88
C HIS A 65 35.34 -19.62 6.29
N ASP A 66 34.49 -20.27 7.09
CA ASP A 66 33.22 -19.70 7.59
C ASP A 66 33.41 -18.50 8.56
N ASP A 67 34.58 -18.32 9.18
CA ASP A 67 34.82 -17.20 10.11
C ASP A 67 35.21 -15.87 9.41
N GLN A 68 35.56 -15.89 8.12
CA GLN A 68 36.02 -14.67 7.44
C GLN A 68 34.87 -13.70 7.12
N HIS A 69 33.73 -14.21 6.66
CA HIS A 69 32.56 -13.40 6.30
C HIS A 69 31.72 -12.94 7.51
N THR A 70 32.02 -13.46 8.71
CA THR A 70 31.34 -13.12 9.96
C THR A 70 31.97 -11.93 10.69
N SER A 71 33.23 -11.58 10.40
CA SER A 71 33.92 -10.49 11.08
C SER A 71 33.38 -9.10 10.69
N CYS A 72 33.25 -8.18 11.66
CA CYS A 72 32.94 -6.78 11.36
C CYS A 72 34.06 -6.10 10.55
N GLU A 73 35.29 -6.58 10.68
CA GLU A 73 36.47 -6.07 9.98
C GLU A 73 36.40 -6.30 8.47
N PHE A 74 35.93 -7.47 8.02
CA PHE A 74 35.68 -7.76 6.61
C PHE A 74 34.76 -6.70 5.98
N TRP A 75 33.61 -6.42 6.61
CA TRP A 75 32.65 -5.45 6.10
C TRP A 75 33.15 -3.99 6.21
N CYS A 76 34.04 -3.69 7.14
CA CYS A 76 34.75 -2.39 7.17
C CYS A 76 35.71 -2.26 5.99
N GLY A 77 36.58 -3.25 5.79
CA GLY A 77 37.56 -3.27 4.69
C GLY A 77 36.88 -3.18 3.33
N LEU A 78 35.77 -3.89 3.16
CA LEU A 78 34.99 -3.88 1.92
C LEU A 78 34.39 -2.49 1.61
N ARG A 79 33.95 -1.74 2.62
CA ARG A 79 33.54 -0.35 2.42
C ARG A 79 34.69 0.56 2.03
N LEU A 80 35.90 0.33 2.53
CA LEU A 80 37.08 1.12 2.16
C LEU A 80 37.53 0.87 0.72
N GLN A 81 37.20 -0.30 0.16
CA GLN A 81 37.47 -0.63 -1.24
C GLN A 81 36.49 0.03 -2.23
N SER A 82 35.32 0.49 -1.78
CA SER A 82 34.35 1.17 -2.64
C SER A 82 34.87 2.52 -3.11
N GLN A 83 34.97 2.71 -4.43
CA GLN A 83 35.46 3.95 -5.04
C GLN A 83 34.64 5.17 -4.62
N LEU A 84 33.29 5.05 -4.63
CA LEU A 84 32.41 6.12 -4.15
C LEU A 84 32.66 6.46 -2.67
N ASN A 85 32.83 5.45 -1.82
CA ASN A 85 33.00 5.68 -0.38
C ASN A 85 34.37 6.29 -0.03
N GLN A 86 35.39 6.17 -0.88
CA GLN A 86 36.69 6.83 -0.70
C GLN A 86 36.60 8.36 -0.76
N SER A 87 35.61 8.89 -1.48
CA SER A 87 35.35 10.34 -1.59
C SER A 87 34.69 10.94 -0.34
N TYR A 88 34.34 10.11 0.66
CA TYR A 88 33.67 10.57 1.87
C TYR A 88 34.63 11.32 2.81
N VAL A 89 34.36 12.60 3.05
CA VAL A 89 35.08 13.40 4.05
C VAL A 89 34.21 13.54 5.30
N PRO A 90 34.59 12.98 6.45
CA PRO A 90 33.79 13.09 7.66
C PRO A 90 33.67 14.57 8.08
N PRO A 91 32.49 15.01 8.55
CA PRO A 91 32.34 16.36 9.06
C PRO A 91 33.29 16.56 10.25
N GLY A 92 34.31 17.41 10.09
CA GLY A 92 35.29 17.69 11.13
C GLY A 92 34.65 18.24 12.42
N PRO A 93 35.30 18.08 13.58
CA PRO A 93 34.74 18.47 14.88
C PRO A 93 34.46 19.98 15.05
N ASP A 94 34.95 20.85 14.15
CA ASP A 94 34.94 22.32 14.33
C ASP A 94 33.99 23.11 13.40
N ARG A 95 32.93 22.50 12.84
CA ARG A 95 31.89 23.24 12.09
C ARG A 95 30.75 23.81 12.96
N GLU A 96 31.02 24.14 14.22
CA GLU A 96 30.22 25.11 14.97
C GLU A 96 30.74 26.53 14.67
N GLN A 97 30.05 27.19 13.73
CA GLN A 97 29.89 28.64 13.59
C GLN A 97 30.99 29.55 14.19
N GLN A 98 31.89 30.03 13.33
CA GLN A 98 32.43 31.38 13.47
C GLN A 98 32.09 32.20 12.21
N PRO A 99 31.47 33.38 12.34
CA PRO A 99 31.29 34.28 11.20
C PRO A 99 32.66 34.85 10.83
N ARG A 100 33.20 34.45 9.67
CA ARG A 100 34.40 35.09 9.11
C ARG A 100 34.03 36.51 8.71
N GLN A 101 34.58 37.48 9.45
CA GLN A 101 34.53 38.90 9.11
C GLN A 101 35.22 39.12 7.75
N SER A 102 34.49 39.73 6.82
CA SER A 102 35.00 40.13 5.51
C SER A 102 35.89 41.36 5.64
N SER A 103 37.21 41.16 5.62
CA SER A 103 38.15 42.23 5.30
C SER A 103 38.29 42.34 3.78
N LYS A 104 37.77 43.43 3.19
CA LYS A 104 38.29 44.04 1.96
C LYS A 104 37.62 45.41 1.76
N SER A 105 38.35 46.43 2.18
CA SER A 105 38.15 47.84 1.82
C SER A 105 38.63 48.09 0.38
N PRO A 106 37.98 48.98 -0.40
CA PRO A 106 38.57 49.60 -1.57
C PRO A 106 39.10 51.02 -1.27
N PRO A 107 40.02 51.58 -2.07
CA PRO A 107 40.69 52.86 -1.82
C PRO A 107 39.84 54.07 -2.25
N PRO A 108 40.19 55.30 -1.80
CA PRO A 108 39.37 56.49 -1.99
C PRO A 108 39.78 57.29 -3.24
N GLU A 109 38.83 58.00 -3.84
CA GLU A 109 38.93 59.24 -4.67
C GLU A 109 37.59 59.42 -5.40
N GLN A 110 36.99 60.59 -5.67
CA GLN A 110 37.14 61.99 -5.30
C GLN A 110 35.74 62.59 -5.53
N THR A 111 35.36 63.58 -4.72
CA THR A 111 34.16 64.44 -4.91
C THR A 111 34.37 65.38 -6.10
N PRO A 112 33.33 65.91 -6.79
CA PRO A 112 32.36 66.91 -6.26
C PRO A 112 30.92 66.65 -6.79
N SER A 113 29.81 67.33 -6.47
CA SER A 113 29.45 68.61 -5.84
C SER A 113 27.95 68.56 -5.51
N LYS A 114 27.52 69.22 -4.42
CA LYS A 114 26.13 69.57 -4.11
C LYS A 114 25.60 70.63 -5.11
N PRO A 115 24.26 70.80 -5.23
CA PRO A 115 23.59 71.80 -4.38
C PRO A 115 22.27 71.31 -3.75
N THR A 116 22.07 71.76 -2.51
CA THR A 116 20.83 71.84 -1.69
C THR A 116 19.85 72.92 -2.23
N PRO A 117 18.71 73.22 -1.57
CA PRO A 117 17.60 72.37 -1.08
C PRO A 117 16.22 72.95 -1.48
N LEU A 118 15.14 72.18 -1.41
CA LEU A 118 13.80 72.76 -1.19
C LEU A 118 13.01 71.93 -0.18
N ALA A 119 12.54 72.63 0.84
CA ALA A 119 11.74 72.15 1.95
C ALA A 119 10.27 72.51 1.73
N GLN A 120 9.36 71.62 2.16
CA GLN A 120 7.98 71.85 2.63
C GLN A 120 7.26 70.49 2.59
N GLU A 121 6.33 70.12 3.44
CA GLU A 121 5.90 70.52 4.79
C GLU A 121 4.93 69.37 5.17
N ALA A 122 5.10 68.72 6.33
CA ALA A 122 4.01 67.94 6.94
C ALA A 122 4.21 67.82 8.46
N SER A 123 3.39 68.61 9.14
CA SER A 123 2.93 68.60 10.53
C SER A 123 3.14 67.35 11.41
N LYS A 124 3.86 67.61 12.51
CA LYS A 124 3.64 67.26 13.94
C LYS A 124 2.30 66.54 14.24
N SER A 125 2.25 65.50 15.08
CA SER A 125 2.46 65.65 16.53
C SER A 125 2.58 64.31 17.29
N THR A 126 3.67 64.24 18.05
CA THR A 126 3.89 63.78 19.44
C THR A 126 3.12 62.58 20.05
N PRO A 127 3.86 61.60 20.63
CA PRO A 127 3.36 60.50 21.46
C PRO A 127 3.55 60.72 22.99
N LEU A 128 3.01 59.78 23.79
CA LEU A 128 3.32 59.37 25.20
C LEU A 128 2.13 59.49 26.19
N PRO A 129 2.10 58.77 27.34
CA PRO A 129 3.10 57.85 27.90
C PRO A 129 2.60 56.47 28.39
N SER A 130 3.61 55.64 28.61
CA SER A 130 3.76 54.42 29.40
C SER A 130 3.04 54.34 30.75
N THR A 131 2.73 53.10 31.15
CA THR A 131 2.97 52.63 32.53
C THR A 131 3.75 51.31 32.52
N ASN A 132 4.90 51.37 33.20
CA ASN A 132 5.82 50.28 33.50
C ASN A 132 5.31 49.39 34.64
N ASN A 133 5.83 48.16 34.67
CA ASN A 133 6.44 47.46 35.82
C ASN A 133 6.47 45.95 35.52
N THR A 134 7.51 45.13 35.74
CA THR A 134 8.90 45.27 36.14
C THR A 134 9.59 43.95 35.80
N LEU A 135 10.85 44.05 35.40
CA LEU A 135 11.84 43.02 35.04
C LEU A 135 12.12 41.99 36.15
N MET A 136 12.46 40.75 35.79
CA MET A 136 13.62 40.03 36.34
C MET A 136 14.07 38.91 35.39
N SER A 137 15.25 39.12 34.82
CA SER A 137 16.05 38.16 34.06
C SER A 137 16.86 37.28 35.01
N ARG A 138 17.07 36.01 34.66
CA ARG A 138 18.31 35.30 35.03
C ARG A 138 18.58 34.13 34.08
N ASP A 139 19.61 34.30 33.27
CA ASP A 139 20.30 33.26 32.51
C ASP A 139 20.99 32.26 33.45
N ALA A 140 20.93 30.98 33.08
CA ALA A 140 21.90 29.97 33.51
C ALA A 140 22.03 28.87 32.45
N HIS A 141 23.22 28.80 31.87
CA HIS A 141 23.65 27.75 30.94
C HIS A 141 23.66 26.37 31.59
N GLY A 142 23.22 25.37 30.83
CA GLY A 142 23.40 23.95 31.13
C GLY A 142 23.29 23.11 29.87
N LYS A 143 24.42 22.92 29.18
CA LYS A 143 24.58 21.99 28.05
C LYS A 143 24.13 20.58 28.48
N ARG A 144 23.22 19.96 27.74
CA ARG A 144 23.00 18.50 27.75
C ARG A 144 22.82 17.98 26.31
N PRO A 145 23.50 16.88 25.94
CA PRO A 145 23.46 16.34 24.58
C PRO A 145 22.09 15.70 24.32
N CYS A 146 21.42 16.16 23.26
CA CYS A 146 20.09 15.68 22.88
C CYS A 146 20.24 14.38 22.07
N GLY A 147 20.08 13.23 22.73
CA GLY A 147 19.99 11.93 22.07
C GLY A 147 18.78 11.82 21.14
N LYS A 148 19.01 11.28 19.94
CA LYS A 148 18.01 11.01 18.89
C LYS A 148 16.81 10.23 19.47
N PRO A 149 15.55 10.67 19.32
CA PRO A 149 14.42 9.82 19.63
C PRO A 149 14.14 8.84 18.48
N GLN A 150 14.07 7.56 18.82
CA GLN A 150 13.64 6.47 17.95
C GLN A 150 12.18 6.66 17.53
N ASN A 151 11.88 6.30 16.27
CA ASN A 151 10.55 6.30 15.68
C ASN A 151 9.70 5.17 16.28
N GLU A 152 9.00 5.44 17.37
CA GLU A 152 7.88 4.63 17.81
C GLU A 152 6.56 5.26 17.35
N LEU A 153 5.65 4.44 16.83
CA LEU A 153 4.28 4.81 16.46
C LEU A 153 3.49 5.17 17.73
N HIS A 154 3.73 6.36 18.26
CA HIS A 154 3.00 6.91 19.39
C HIS A 154 1.72 7.60 18.94
N ASN A 155 0.65 7.27 19.65
CA ASN A 155 -0.68 7.85 19.51
C ASN A 155 -0.59 9.39 19.66
N PRO A 156 -0.91 10.20 18.64
CA PRO A 156 -0.66 11.65 18.65
C PRO A 156 -1.57 12.45 19.61
N ARG A 157 -2.39 11.78 20.43
CA ARG A 157 -3.32 12.42 21.38
C ARG A 157 -2.75 12.73 22.77
N ARG A 158 -1.51 12.35 23.09
CA ARG A 158 -0.81 12.87 24.27
C ARG A 158 0.59 13.31 23.87
N LYS A 159 0.83 14.63 23.89
CA LYS A 159 2.20 15.16 23.95
C LYS A 159 2.90 14.43 25.10
N SER A 160 4.04 13.80 24.83
CA SER A 160 4.88 13.24 25.86
C SER A 160 5.34 14.38 26.76
N LYS A 161 4.62 14.62 27.86
CA LYS A 161 5.22 15.26 29.02
C LYS A 161 6.21 14.23 29.59
N LYS A 162 7.42 14.21 29.04
CA LYS A 162 8.57 13.60 29.70
C LYS A 162 8.93 14.50 30.88
N LEU A 163 8.17 14.35 31.97
CA LEU A 163 8.50 14.73 33.34
C LEU A 163 7.52 13.92 34.21
N GLY A 164 8.00 13.21 35.23
CA GLY A 164 7.30 12.18 36.01
C GLY A 164 5.92 12.54 36.56
N VAL A 165 4.89 12.55 35.72
CA VAL A 165 3.48 12.64 36.08
C VAL A 165 2.90 11.23 36.02
N SER A 166 2.34 10.76 37.13
CA SER A 166 1.79 9.41 37.30
C SER A 166 0.89 9.00 36.12
N PHE A 167 1.21 7.87 35.49
CA PHE A 167 0.37 7.28 34.46
C PHE A 167 -0.96 6.80 35.08
N ASN A 168 -2.06 7.45 34.71
CA ASN A 168 -3.42 7.05 35.09
C ASN A 168 -4.07 6.35 33.88
N PRO A 169 -4.32 5.03 33.93
CA PRO A 169 -4.88 4.29 32.81
C PRO A 169 -6.35 4.66 32.60
N THR A 170 -6.80 4.64 31.35
CA THR A 170 -8.21 4.87 30.98
C THR A 170 -9.04 3.58 31.11
N PRO A 171 -10.38 3.64 31.18
CA PRO A 171 -11.23 2.44 31.23
C PRO A 171 -11.03 1.48 30.05
N THR A 172 -10.74 2.02 28.86
CA THR A 172 -10.42 1.21 27.68
C THR A 172 -9.07 0.50 27.83
N GLU A 173 -8.07 1.17 28.43
CA GLU A 173 -6.75 0.61 28.68
C GLU A 173 -6.81 -0.49 29.75
N TYR A 174 -7.62 -0.32 30.80
CA TYR A 174 -7.89 -1.38 31.78
C TYR A 174 -8.54 -2.61 31.14
N LEU A 175 -9.54 -2.43 30.27
CA LEU A 175 -10.19 -3.55 29.57
C LEU A 175 -9.23 -4.29 28.62
N ILE A 176 -8.43 -3.57 27.83
CA ILE A 176 -7.42 -4.19 26.94
C ILE A 176 -6.42 -5.00 27.76
N ASP A 177 -5.91 -4.44 28.85
CA ASP A 177 -4.99 -5.12 29.76
C ASP A 177 -5.64 -6.37 30.39
N THR A 178 -6.92 -6.35 30.75
CA THR A 178 -7.61 -7.57 31.22
C THR A 178 -7.75 -8.64 30.13
N LEU A 179 -8.08 -8.25 28.89
CA LEU A 179 -8.18 -9.19 27.76
C LEU A 179 -6.82 -9.84 27.48
N HIS A 180 -5.73 -9.08 27.55
CA HIS A 180 -4.37 -9.61 27.40
C HIS A 180 -4.01 -10.63 28.48
N ASN A 181 -4.37 -10.37 29.74
CA ASN A 181 -3.96 -11.22 30.86
C ASN A 181 -4.85 -12.45 31.08
N VAL A 182 -6.10 -12.44 30.62
CA VAL A 182 -7.07 -13.52 30.88
C VAL A 182 -7.18 -14.48 29.70
N VAL A 183 -7.07 -13.98 28.46
CA VAL A 183 -7.25 -14.81 27.26
C VAL A 183 -5.95 -15.50 26.83
N HIS A 184 -4.78 -15.02 27.26
CA HIS A 184 -3.51 -15.70 27.05
C HIS A 184 -3.18 -16.71 28.16
N ARG A 185 -3.17 -18.01 27.82
CA ARG A 185 -2.36 -19.01 28.53
C ARG A 185 -1.12 -19.33 27.67
N PRO A 186 0.10 -19.30 28.23
CA PRO A 186 1.34 -19.53 27.47
C PRO A 186 1.46 -20.96 26.90
N ASP A 187 0.69 -21.93 27.39
CA ASP A 187 0.87 -23.35 27.04
C ASP A 187 0.03 -23.87 25.86
N SER A 188 -0.81 -23.04 25.22
CA SER A 188 -1.48 -23.46 23.96
C SER A 188 -1.27 -22.45 22.84
N ALA A 189 -0.53 -22.87 21.81
CA ALA A 189 -0.27 -22.10 20.57
C ALA A 189 -1.56 -21.69 19.81
N THR A 190 -2.74 -22.09 20.28
CA THR A 190 -4.04 -21.98 19.61
C THR A 190 -5.03 -20.97 20.23
N ARG A 191 -4.68 -20.23 21.30
CA ARG A 191 -5.56 -19.21 21.92
C ARG A 191 -4.96 -17.79 21.89
N GLN A 192 -4.82 -17.22 20.69
CA GLN A 192 -4.55 -15.79 20.49
C GLN A 192 -5.87 -15.02 20.25
N ASN A 193 -6.06 -13.89 20.94
CA ASN A 193 -7.16 -12.94 20.78
C ASN A 193 -6.74 -11.79 19.83
N TRP A 194 -7.67 -11.19 19.09
CA TRP A 194 -7.43 -10.04 18.21
C TRP A 194 -6.80 -8.81 18.91
N THR A 195 -6.83 -8.74 20.23
CA THR A 195 -6.15 -7.69 21.02
C THR A 195 -4.62 -7.74 20.99
N PHE A 196 -4.02 -8.81 20.47
CA PHE A 196 -2.58 -8.89 20.19
C PHE A 196 -2.34 -8.43 18.75
N THR A 197 -1.83 -7.21 18.59
CA THR A 197 -1.63 -6.63 17.26
C THR A 197 -0.56 -7.38 16.46
N SER A 198 -0.94 -7.71 15.24
CA SER A 198 -0.31 -8.57 14.23
C SER A 198 1.06 -8.15 13.69
N ARG A 199 1.86 -7.36 14.42
CA ARG A 199 3.23 -6.99 13.99
C ARG A 199 4.30 -7.89 14.59
N LYS A 200 4.09 -8.39 15.82
CA LYS A 200 4.83 -9.48 16.47
C LYS A 200 3.84 -10.23 17.38
N PRO A 201 3.96 -11.55 17.58
CA PRO A 201 3.10 -12.29 18.51
C PRO A 201 3.14 -11.74 19.96
N ASN A 202 4.15 -10.91 20.30
CA ASN A 202 4.30 -10.25 21.60
C ASN A 202 4.11 -8.71 21.56
N ASP A 203 3.61 -8.12 20.47
CA ASP A 203 3.40 -6.65 20.39
C ASP A 203 2.03 -6.28 20.98
N HIS A 204 2.02 -6.02 22.28
CA HIS A 204 0.82 -5.60 22.99
C HIS A 204 0.34 -4.23 22.47
N LEU A 205 -0.98 -4.06 22.29
CA LEU A 205 -1.61 -2.76 21.99
C LEU A 205 -1.21 -1.61 22.92
N MET A 206 -0.76 -1.98 24.12
CA MET A 206 -0.25 -1.13 25.17
C MET A 206 0.60 -1.99 26.12
N PRO A 207 1.62 -1.42 26.78
CA PRO A 207 2.33 -2.16 27.82
C PRO A 207 1.36 -2.60 28.94
N PRO A 208 1.57 -3.79 29.54
CA PRO A 208 0.73 -4.30 30.61
C PRO A 208 0.73 -3.34 31.81
N LEU A 209 -0.40 -3.25 32.51
CA LEU A 209 -0.53 -2.36 33.66
C LEU A 209 0.09 -2.97 34.92
N ASP A 210 0.87 -2.17 35.66
CA ASP A 210 1.38 -2.58 36.96
C ASP A 210 0.25 -2.77 37.98
N ARG A 211 0.49 -3.64 38.98
CA ARG A 211 -0.47 -3.85 40.09
C ARG A 211 -0.87 -2.54 40.78
N LYS A 212 0.08 -1.61 40.98
CA LYS A 212 -0.17 -0.28 41.55
C LYS A 212 -1.10 0.56 40.65
N GLN A 213 -0.91 0.50 39.34
CA GLN A 213 -1.74 1.25 38.37
C GLN A 213 -3.16 0.71 38.31
N ARG A 214 -3.35 -0.61 38.36
CA ARG A 214 -4.67 -1.26 38.45
C ARG A 214 -5.44 -0.89 39.71
N ILE A 215 -4.76 -0.90 40.87
CA ILE A 215 -5.36 -0.49 42.15
C ILE A 215 -5.72 0.99 42.11
N LYS A 216 -4.81 1.84 41.62
CA LYS A 216 -5.06 3.27 41.48
C LYS A 216 -6.25 3.57 40.56
N PHE A 217 -6.37 2.85 39.44
CA PHE A 217 -7.53 2.93 38.55
C PHE A 217 -8.83 2.65 39.30
N LYS A 218 -8.90 1.54 40.04
CA LYS A 218 -10.08 1.13 40.82
C LYS A 218 -10.48 2.12 41.91
N ILE A 219 -9.52 2.85 42.47
CA ILE A 219 -9.79 3.85 43.53
C ILE A 219 -10.24 5.19 42.92
N GLU A 220 -9.58 5.64 41.85
CA GLU A 220 -9.75 7.01 41.33
C GLU A 220 -10.81 7.13 40.21
N HIS A 221 -11.09 6.05 39.46
CA HIS A 221 -11.99 6.12 38.32
C HIS A 221 -13.44 5.87 38.69
N ARG A 222 -14.33 6.61 38.02
CA ARG A 222 -15.77 6.38 38.08
C ARG A 222 -16.13 5.11 37.31
N VAL A 223 -17.13 4.40 37.81
CA VAL A 223 -17.68 3.17 37.19
C VAL A 223 -17.99 3.41 35.71
N SER A 224 -17.57 2.46 34.87
CA SER A 224 -17.76 2.51 33.42
C SER A 224 -18.16 1.14 32.87
N LEU A 225 -18.75 1.10 31.66
CA LEU A 225 -19.13 -0.17 31.03
C LEU A 225 -17.91 -1.06 30.78
N GLN A 226 -16.79 -0.45 30.35
CA GLN A 226 -15.53 -1.15 30.09
C GLN A 226 -14.97 -1.80 31.36
N GLU A 227 -15.08 -1.13 32.51
CA GLU A 227 -14.66 -1.68 33.80
C GLU A 227 -15.52 -2.87 34.22
N ILE A 228 -16.85 -2.77 34.08
CA ILE A 228 -17.78 -3.85 34.43
C ILE A 228 -17.51 -5.09 33.56
N THR A 229 -17.29 -4.91 32.25
CA THR A 229 -16.94 -6.00 31.34
C THR A 229 -15.57 -6.61 31.67
N ALA A 230 -14.58 -5.77 31.96
CA ALA A 230 -13.23 -6.23 32.33
C ALA A 230 -13.25 -7.07 33.61
N ASP A 231 -14.02 -6.65 34.62
CA ASP A 231 -14.15 -7.38 35.88
C ASP A 231 -14.93 -8.70 35.70
N TYR A 232 -15.95 -8.72 34.84
CA TYR A 232 -16.65 -9.95 34.47
C TYR A 232 -15.70 -10.96 33.82
N ILE A 233 -14.94 -10.52 32.81
CA ILE A 233 -13.96 -11.37 32.11
C ILE A 233 -12.92 -11.91 33.11
N TYR A 234 -12.40 -11.04 33.98
CA TYR A 234 -11.35 -11.40 34.93
C TYR A 234 -11.82 -12.34 36.04
N HIS A 235 -13.00 -12.11 36.62
CA HIS A 235 -13.47 -12.86 37.78
C HIS A 235 -14.36 -14.05 37.43
N VAL A 236 -15.19 -13.95 36.39
CA VAL A 236 -16.22 -14.95 36.06
C VAL A 236 -15.79 -15.83 34.90
N ASP A 237 -15.45 -15.24 33.74
CA ASP A 237 -15.11 -16.04 32.55
C ASP A 237 -13.88 -16.92 32.75
N ARG A 238 -12.88 -16.44 33.52
CA ARG A 238 -11.69 -17.24 33.86
C ARG A 238 -12.03 -18.56 34.54
N LEU A 239 -13.10 -18.57 35.35
CA LEU A 239 -13.57 -19.78 36.05
C LEU A 239 -14.42 -20.66 35.15
N LEU A 240 -15.21 -20.07 34.24
CA LEU A 240 -15.97 -20.80 33.23
C LEU A 240 -15.05 -21.55 32.25
N ASP A 241 -13.97 -20.92 31.79
CA ASP A 241 -12.98 -21.55 30.90
C ASP A 241 -12.20 -22.69 31.58
N ARG A 242 -12.06 -22.67 32.92
CA ARG A 242 -11.41 -23.73 33.71
C ARG A 242 -12.36 -24.91 34.00
N ALA A 243 -13.66 -24.66 34.11
CA ALA A 243 -14.67 -25.68 34.39
C ALA A 243 -14.96 -26.62 33.20
N GLY A 244 -14.56 -26.24 31.97
CA GLY A 244 -14.67 -27.09 30.79
C GLY A 244 -13.57 -28.15 30.65
N GLU A 245 -12.46 -28.03 31.40
CA GLU A 245 -11.28 -28.90 31.29
C GLU A 245 -11.14 -29.91 32.46
N GLU A 246 -11.69 -29.62 33.65
CA GLU A 246 -11.63 -30.49 34.85
C GLU A 246 -13.01 -30.60 35.54
N GLY A 247 -13.36 -31.80 36.01
CA GLY A 247 -14.68 -32.20 36.49
C GLY A 247 -15.38 -31.29 37.53
N VAL A 248 -16.71 -31.32 37.46
CA VAL A 248 -17.68 -30.24 37.77
C VAL A 248 -17.92 -29.87 39.25
N LYS A 249 -17.35 -30.54 40.26
CA LYS A 249 -17.86 -30.40 41.65
C LYS A 249 -17.21 -29.30 42.51
N GLY A 250 -15.99 -28.84 42.21
CA GLY A 250 -15.30 -27.79 42.99
C GLY A 250 -15.57 -26.34 42.55
N ASN A 251 -15.91 -26.13 41.26
CA ASN A 251 -15.94 -24.79 40.65
C ASN A 251 -17.25 -24.02 40.87
N SER A 252 -18.35 -24.68 41.28
CA SER A 252 -19.67 -24.07 41.41
C SER A 252 -19.74 -23.00 42.51
N ILE A 253 -19.07 -23.24 43.65
CA ILE A 253 -19.04 -22.30 44.78
C ILE A 253 -18.18 -21.08 44.44
N GLU A 254 -17.01 -21.29 43.81
CA GLU A 254 -16.14 -20.19 43.36
C GLU A 254 -16.79 -19.33 42.28
N LEU A 255 -17.52 -19.94 41.33
CA LEU A 255 -18.26 -19.23 40.31
C LEU A 255 -19.42 -18.40 40.91
N ASP A 256 -20.16 -18.95 41.89
CA ASP A 256 -21.20 -18.20 42.59
C ASP A 256 -20.59 -17.01 43.36
N VAL A 257 -19.46 -17.19 44.05
CA VAL A 257 -18.73 -16.09 44.72
C VAL A 257 -18.25 -15.03 43.73
N ALA A 258 -17.76 -15.43 42.54
CA ALA A 258 -17.32 -14.49 41.51
C ALA A 258 -18.49 -13.71 40.88
N LEU A 259 -19.59 -14.37 40.54
CA LEU A 259 -20.81 -13.73 40.04
C LEU A 259 -21.39 -12.77 41.07
N ARG A 260 -21.37 -13.16 42.36
CA ARG A 260 -21.71 -12.31 43.49
C ARG A 260 -20.79 -11.08 43.56
N LYS A 261 -19.47 -11.25 43.41
CA LYS A 261 -18.51 -10.14 43.46
C LYS A 261 -18.72 -9.11 42.35
N VAL A 262 -18.95 -9.55 41.11
CA VAL A 262 -19.13 -8.65 39.95
C VAL A 262 -20.53 -8.04 39.93
N PHE A 263 -21.57 -8.86 40.10
CA PHE A 263 -22.94 -8.41 39.90
C PHE A 263 -23.70 -8.06 41.18
N LEU A 264 -23.34 -8.45 42.41
CA LEU A 264 -24.00 -7.92 43.63
C LEU A 264 -23.51 -6.52 44.04
N ASN A 265 -22.50 -5.98 43.35
CA ASN A 265 -22.11 -4.59 43.56
C ASN A 265 -23.29 -3.66 43.19
N LYS A 266 -23.86 -2.99 44.21
CA LYS A 266 -25.03 -2.10 44.06
C LYS A 266 -24.75 -0.97 43.07
N GLU A 267 -23.50 -0.48 43.02
CA GLU A 267 -23.08 0.57 42.10
C GLU A 267 -23.10 0.10 40.64
N TYR A 268 -22.66 -1.14 40.35
CA TYR A 268 -22.67 -1.68 38.98
C TYR A 268 -24.09 -1.88 38.46
N ARG A 269 -24.98 -2.45 39.28
CA ARG A 269 -26.40 -2.61 38.91
C ARG A 269 -27.09 -1.28 38.69
N LYS A 270 -26.84 -0.29 39.57
CA LYS A 270 -27.39 1.06 39.44
C LYS A 270 -26.89 1.73 38.16
N TYR A 271 -25.60 1.59 37.86
CA TYR A 271 -24.97 2.15 36.67
C TYR A 271 -25.50 1.55 35.36
N LEU A 272 -25.66 0.23 35.29
CA LEU A 272 -26.21 -0.47 34.12
C LEU A 272 -27.69 -0.10 33.91
N ARG A 273 -28.52 -0.14 34.96
CA ARG A 273 -29.94 0.25 34.86
C ARG A 273 -30.14 1.70 34.41
N ALA A 274 -29.30 2.62 34.89
CA ALA A 274 -29.36 4.03 34.49
C ALA A 274 -29.08 4.23 32.98
N ARG A 275 -28.44 3.25 32.33
CA ARG A 275 -28.13 3.26 30.88
C ARG A 275 -28.92 2.20 30.10
N GLN A 276 -29.97 1.65 30.72
CA GLN A 276 -30.87 0.65 30.14
C GLN A 276 -30.20 -0.69 29.75
N TYR A 277 -29.08 -1.02 30.39
CA TYR A 277 -28.39 -2.30 30.19
C TYR A 277 -28.70 -3.30 31.31
N SER A 278 -28.71 -4.57 30.93
CA SER A 278 -28.89 -5.74 31.79
C SER A 278 -27.56 -6.43 32.09
N VAL A 279 -27.60 -7.38 33.03
CA VAL A 279 -26.46 -8.27 33.32
C VAL A 279 -26.17 -9.19 32.13
N GLN A 280 -27.20 -9.60 31.40
CA GLN A 280 -27.07 -10.46 30.22
C GLN A 280 -26.30 -9.77 29.10
N ASP A 281 -26.46 -8.45 28.95
CA ASP A 281 -25.72 -7.68 27.95
C ASP A 281 -24.21 -7.72 28.23
N VAL A 282 -23.79 -7.66 29.49
CA VAL A 282 -22.37 -7.75 29.87
C VAL A 282 -21.76 -9.10 29.45
N VAL A 283 -22.54 -10.19 29.58
CA VAL A 283 -22.13 -11.54 29.12
C VAL A 283 -21.98 -11.56 27.60
N ALA A 284 -22.93 -10.97 26.88
CA ALA A 284 -22.87 -10.86 25.42
C ALA A 284 -21.65 -10.03 24.96
N TRP A 285 -21.33 -8.94 25.67
CA TRP A 285 -20.14 -8.13 25.37
C TRP A 285 -18.85 -8.91 25.57
N ALA A 286 -18.75 -9.68 26.66
CA ALA A 286 -17.60 -10.54 26.92
C ALA A 286 -17.46 -11.62 25.84
N TRP A 287 -18.57 -12.24 25.42
CA TRP A 287 -18.59 -13.19 24.32
C TRP A 287 -18.10 -12.57 23.01
N ILE A 288 -18.49 -11.34 22.66
CA ILE A 288 -17.95 -10.64 21.47
C ILE A 288 -16.43 -10.39 21.61
N LEU A 289 -15.98 -9.87 22.76
CA LEU A 289 -14.59 -9.47 22.96
C LEU A 289 -13.62 -10.65 23.08
N LYS A 290 -14.10 -11.85 23.39
CA LYS A 290 -13.32 -13.10 23.44
C LYS A 290 -13.08 -13.77 22.07
N SER A 291 -13.61 -13.22 20.97
CA SER A 291 -13.37 -13.75 19.62
C SER A 291 -11.87 -13.82 19.27
N ARG A 292 -11.52 -14.71 18.33
CA ARG A 292 -10.14 -14.86 17.86
C ARG A 292 -9.76 -13.74 16.89
N THR A 293 -10.66 -13.40 15.98
CA THR A 293 -10.46 -12.38 14.94
C THR A 293 -11.47 -11.24 15.04
N PRO A 294 -11.15 -10.04 14.53
CA PRO A 294 -12.12 -8.94 14.47
C PRO A 294 -13.30 -9.28 13.56
N TYR A 295 -13.08 -10.09 12.52
CA TYR A 295 -14.14 -10.61 11.64
C TYR A 295 -15.17 -11.44 12.41
N GLU A 296 -14.71 -12.39 13.24
CA GLU A 296 -15.60 -13.17 14.11
C GLU A 296 -16.35 -12.28 15.11
N ALA A 297 -15.67 -11.28 15.69
CA ALA A 297 -16.30 -10.35 16.64
C ALA A 297 -17.44 -9.54 15.99
N ILE A 298 -17.28 -9.05 14.76
CA ILE A 298 -18.35 -8.31 14.06
C ILE A 298 -19.50 -9.22 13.64
N LEU A 299 -19.25 -10.46 13.24
CA LEU A 299 -20.32 -11.42 12.98
C LEU A 299 -21.17 -11.65 14.25
N ARG A 300 -20.53 -11.82 15.41
CA ARG A 300 -21.24 -11.95 16.70
C ARG A 300 -22.09 -10.73 17.05
N ILE A 301 -21.59 -9.52 16.77
CA ILE A 301 -22.35 -8.26 16.92
C ILE A 301 -23.61 -8.31 16.04
N LEU A 302 -23.45 -8.64 14.76
CA LEU A 302 -24.57 -8.69 13.81
C LEU A 302 -25.60 -9.75 14.19
N THR A 303 -25.17 -10.94 14.63
CA THR A 303 -26.07 -12.01 15.07
C THR A 303 -26.94 -11.57 16.26
N LEU A 304 -26.37 -10.88 17.25
CA LEU A 304 -27.11 -10.42 18.42
C LEU A 304 -28.12 -9.32 18.09
N GLU A 305 -27.80 -8.43 17.15
CA GLU A 305 -28.72 -7.38 16.71
C GLU A 305 -29.84 -7.94 15.83
N LEU A 306 -29.58 -8.99 15.03
CA LEU A 306 -30.58 -9.67 14.21
C LEU A 306 -31.62 -10.45 15.03
N GLN A 307 -31.26 -10.94 16.22
CA GLN A 307 -32.16 -11.69 17.11
C GLN A 307 -33.13 -10.78 17.90
N LEU A 308 -33.03 -9.46 17.75
CA LEU A 308 -33.84 -8.51 18.51
C LEU A 308 -35.23 -8.31 17.88
N ASN A 309 -36.29 -8.69 18.59
CA ASN A 309 -37.68 -8.42 18.18
C ASN A 309 -38.13 -7.02 18.67
N PRO A 310 -38.36 -6.03 17.79
CA PRO A 310 -38.82 -4.70 18.20
C PRO A 310 -40.29 -4.66 18.67
N LYS A 311 -41.03 -5.77 18.57
CA LYS A 311 -42.47 -5.82 18.90
C LYS A 311 -42.77 -6.00 20.40
N GLU A 312 -41.80 -6.35 21.25
CA GLU A 312 -42.07 -6.65 22.67
C GLU A 312 -41.82 -5.50 23.65
N LYS A 313 -41.25 -4.37 23.23
CA LYS A 313 -41.05 -3.20 24.12
C LYS A 313 -41.41 -1.90 23.41
N GLY A 314 -42.59 -1.36 23.71
CA GLY A 314 -43.04 -0.02 23.29
C GLY A 314 -42.25 1.11 23.96
N GLY A 315 -40.95 1.17 23.71
CA GLY A 315 -40.04 2.23 24.17
C GLY A 315 -38.88 2.41 23.17
N PRO A 316 -38.07 3.49 23.29
CA PRO A 316 -36.95 3.73 22.38
C PRO A 316 -36.03 2.51 22.33
N ALA A 317 -35.62 2.11 21.11
CA ALA A 317 -34.88 0.88 20.84
C ALA A 317 -33.76 0.64 21.87
N THR A 318 -33.97 -0.36 22.73
CA THR A 318 -33.01 -0.70 23.79
C THR A 318 -31.84 -1.42 23.14
N ARG A 319 -30.73 -0.71 22.92
CA ARG A 319 -29.54 -1.28 22.27
C ARG A 319 -28.88 -2.29 23.18
N ILE A 320 -28.59 -3.47 22.66
CA ILE A 320 -27.77 -4.48 23.36
C ILE A 320 -26.31 -4.07 23.33
N ILE A 321 -25.81 -3.47 22.24
CA ILE A 321 -24.38 -3.28 22.01
C ILE A 321 -23.95 -1.82 22.24
N PRO A 322 -23.08 -1.54 23.23
CA PRO A 322 -22.61 -0.19 23.50
C PRO A 322 -21.54 0.26 22.49
N PRO A 323 -21.50 1.57 22.13
CA PRO A 323 -20.57 2.09 21.11
C PRO A 323 -19.08 1.84 21.37
N PHE A 324 -18.68 1.57 22.62
CA PHE A 324 -17.27 1.32 22.93
C PHE A 324 -16.74 0.01 22.30
N ILE A 325 -17.60 -0.98 22.04
CA ILE A 325 -17.20 -2.28 21.46
C ILE A 325 -16.79 -2.13 19.99
N PRO A 326 -17.64 -1.63 19.07
CA PRO A 326 -17.23 -1.41 17.67
C PRO A 326 -16.09 -0.39 17.59
N LEU A 327 -16.05 0.62 18.46
CA LEU A 327 -14.91 1.52 18.56
C LEU A 327 -13.63 0.74 18.94
N LEU A 328 -13.69 -0.17 19.90
CA LEU A 328 -12.53 -0.97 20.31
C LEU A 328 -12.03 -1.88 19.18
N LEU A 329 -12.93 -2.47 18.39
CA LEU A 329 -12.58 -3.24 17.19
C LEU A 329 -11.91 -2.36 16.13
N LEU A 330 -12.45 -1.16 15.87
CA LEU A 330 -11.86 -0.17 14.97
C LEU A 330 -10.48 0.36 15.43
N ARG A 331 -10.02 0.06 16.65
CA ARG A 331 -8.67 0.40 17.11
C ARG A 331 -7.60 -0.57 16.59
N GLN A 332 -8.00 -1.74 16.09
CA GLN A 332 -7.11 -2.80 15.62
C GLN A 332 -6.76 -2.64 14.15
N GLY A 333 -5.75 -3.39 13.68
CA GLY A 333 -5.60 -3.66 12.25
C GLY A 333 -6.74 -4.55 11.78
N LEU A 334 -7.45 -4.12 10.74
CA LEU A 334 -8.57 -4.85 10.15
C LEU A 334 -8.19 -5.33 8.75
N ASP A 335 -8.76 -6.46 8.35
CA ASP A 335 -8.86 -6.89 6.95
C ASP A 335 -10.02 -6.17 6.25
N THR A 336 -10.04 -6.21 4.92
CA THR A 336 -11.04 -5.51 4.11
C THR A 336 -12.47 -5.97 4.42
N LYS A 337 -12.67 -7.29 4.66
CA LYS A 337 -13.99 -7.87 4.94
C LYS A 337 -14.51 -7.45 6.32
N ALA A 338 -13.69 -7.59 7.37
CA ALA A 338 -14.10 -7.10 8.70
C ALA A 338 -14.34 -5.59 8.71
N PHE A 339 -13.53 -4.81 7.98
CA PHE A 339 -13.74 -3.37 7.85
C PHE A 339 -15.08 -3.04 7.17
N ARG A 340 -15.45 -3.74 6.09
CA ARG A 340 -16.74 -3.53 5.41
C ARG A 340 -17.93 -3.77 6.34
N LEU A 341 -17.95 -4.88 7.07
CA LEU A 341 -19.03 -5.19 8.02
C LEU A 341 -19.09 -4.16 9.16
N LEU A 342 -17.93 -3.78 9.71
CA LEU A 342 -17.85 -2.74 10.74
C LEU A 342 -18.26 -1.36 10.22
N LEU A 343 -17.98 -1.05 8.95
CA LEU A 343 -18.39 0.17 8.28
C LEU A 343 -19.91 0.22 8.18
N ILE A 344 -20.56 -0.81 7.60
CA ILE A 344 -22.02 -0.91 7.49
C ILE A 344 -22.68 -0.70 8.86
N TYR A 345 -22.21 -1.42 9.88
CA TYR A 345 -22.72 -1.29 11.24
C TYR A 345 -22.56 0.14 11.78
N SER A 346 -21.37 0.72 11.60
CA SER A 346 -21.07 2.07 12.11
C SER A 346 -21.86 3.16 11.38
N LEU A 347 -22.08 3.05 10.06
CA LEU A 347 -22.85 4.02 9.29
C LEU A 347 -24.31 4.03 9.74
N ARG A 348 -24.94 2.86 9.93
CA ARG A 348 -26.30 2.75 10.47
C ARG A 348 -26.42 3.36 11.87
N LEU A 349 -25.42 3.12 12.72
CA LEU A 349 -25.35 3.69 14.05
C LEU A 349 -25.16 5.21 14.06
N ILE A 350 -24.49 5.79 13.04
CA ILE A 350 -24.37 7.24 12.86
C ILE A 350 -25.65 7.83 12.27
N SER A 351 -26.29 7.19 11.29
CA SER A 351 -27.52 7.67 10.63
C SER A 351 -28.78 7.50 11.46
N GLY A 352 -28.73 6.74 12.55
CA GLY A 352 -29.86 6.57 13.45
C GLY A 352 -30.85 5.47 13.06
N GLN A 353 -30.52 4.64 12.06
CA GLN A 353 -31.41 3.63 11.48
C GLN A 353 -31.35 2.29 12.23
N PRO A 354 -32.49 1.58 12.39
CA PRO A 354 -32.52 0.21 12.91
C PRO A 354 -31.94 -0.80 11.90
N HIS A 355 -31.42 -1.92 12.38
CA HIS A 355 -30.90 -3.00 11.51
C HIS A 355 -32.06 -3.78 10.84
N PRO A 356 -31.92 -4.19 9.56
CA PRO A 356 -32.96 -4.92 8.84
C PRO A 356 -33.18 -6.31 9.45
N LYS A 357 -34.45 -6.75 9.47
CA LYS A 357 -34.84 -8.10 9.90
C LYS A 357 -34.56 -9.08 8.76
N LEU A 358 -33.96 -10.22 9.05
CA LEU A 358 -34.00 -11.35 8.12
C LEU A 358 -35.40 -11.96 8.17
N GLY A 359 -36.23 -11.67 7.17
CA GLY A 359 -37.55 -12.30 7.03
C GLY A 359 -37.39 -13.78 6.67
N THR A 360 -38.23 -14.64 7.26
CA THR A 360 -38.29 -16.09 7.05
C THR A 360 -38.80 -16.51 5.66
N SER A 361 -38.42 -15.81 4.58
CA SER A 361 -38.75 -16.19 3.21
C SER A 361 -37.47 -16.55 2.46
N MET A 362 -36.99 -17.76 2.72
CA MET A 362 -35.95 -18.41 1.92
C MET A 362 -36.48 -18.74 0.51
N SER A 363 -36.62 -17.73 -0.34
CA SER A 363 -36.77 -17.88 -1.80
C SER A 363 -36.68 -16.53 -2.54
N ALA A 364 -35.47 -16.03 -2.79
CA ALA A 364 -35.07 -15.24 -3.97
C ALA A 364 -33.66 -14.63 -3.79
N PRO A 365 -32.86 -14.46 -4.86
CA PRO A 365 -31.52 -13.87 -4.81
C PRO A 365 -31.52 -12.32 -4.69
N LYS A 366 -32.58 -11.71 -4.13
CA LYS A 366 -32.74 -10.24 -4.04
C LYS A 366 -32.24 -9.62 -2.73
N ASP A 367 -31.74 -10.43 -1.78
CA ASP A 367 -31.42 -9.98 -0.43
C ASP A 367 -30.00 -9.37 -0.25
N ASP A 368 -29.11 -9.45 -1.24
CA ASP A 368 -27.75 -8.89 -1.14
C ASP A 368 -27.72 -7.34 -1.16
N ALA A 369 -28.69 -6.69 -1.82
CA ALA A 369 -28.80 -5.22 -1.86
C ALA A 369 -29.17 -4.58 -0.50
N LEU A 370 -29.79 -5.35 0.41
CA LEU A 370 -30.31 -4.87 1.70
C LEU A 370 -29.21 -4.46 2.71
N PHE A 371 -27.96 -4.87 2.49
CA PHE A 371 -26.82 -4.52 3.36
C PHE A 371 -25.96 -3.37 2.84
N ASP A 372 -26.06 -3.07 1.54
CA ASP A 372 -25.24 -2.05 0.86
C ASP A 372 -25.90 -0.68 0.79
N GLU A 373 -27.20 -0.62 1.03
CA GLU A 373 -27.98 0.60 1.09
C GLU A 373 -28.21 1.05 2.54
N VAL A 374 -27.90 2.32 2.81
CA VAL A 374 -28.27 3.02 4.03
C VAL A 374 -29.29 4.09 3.67
N HIS A 375 -30.58 3.81 3.90
CA HIS A 375 -31.66 4.78 3.74
C HIS A 375 -31.55 5.88 4.81
N LEU A 376 -31.57 7.14 4.39
CA LEU A 376 -31.61 8.29 5.29
C LEU A 376 -33.09 8.68 5.46
N SER A 377 -33.69 8.40 6.63
CA SER A 377 -35.06 8.81 6.95
C SER A 377 -35.05 10.07 7.81
N ASP A 378 -35.89 11.04 7.47
CA ASP A 378 -36.03 12.31 8.19
C ASP A 378 -36.55 12.15 9.62
N ASP A 379 -37.21 11.03 9.95
CA ASP A 379 -37.72 10.74 11.32
C ASP A 379 -36.64 10.20 12.28
N ALA A 380 -35.39 10.08 11.82
CA ALA A 380 -34.29 9.47 12.58
C ALA A 380 -33.79 10.39 13.71
N LYS A 381 -33.51 9.82 14.89
CA LYS A 381 -32.92 10.55 16.03
C LYS A 381 -31.44 10.20 16.20
N PRO A 382 -30.58 11.16 16.61
CA PRO A 382 -29.16 10.89 16.80
C PRO A 382 -28.96 9.84 17.89
N LEU A 383 -28.47 8.68 17.47
CA LEU A 383 -28.23 7.53 18.32
C LEU A 383 -26.93 7.66 19.15
N ILE A 384 -26.06 8.60 18.80
CA ILE A 384 -24.76 8.78 19.45
C ILE A 384 -24.46 10.26 19.69
N ASP A 385 -23.69 10.54 20.74
CA ASP A 385 -23.23 11.88 21.02
C ASP A 385 -22.21 12.38 19.97
N PRO A 386 -22.07 13.70 19.78
CA PRO A 386 -21.18 14.25 18.75
C PRO A 386 -19.69 13.91 18.92
N ASN A 387 -19.22 13.56 20.13
CA ASN A 387 -17.81 13.18 20.34
C ASN A 387 -17.57 11.71 19.99
N THR A 388 -18.54 10.84 20.30
CA THR A 388 -18.55 9.44 19.86
C THR A 388 -18.65 9.35 18.34
N CYS A 389 -19.58 10.09 17.71
CA CYS A 389 -19.69 10.19 16.25
C CYS A 389 -18.37 10.60 15.61
N ALA A 390 -17.75 11.69 16.11
CA ALA A 390 -16.46 12.14 15.59
C ALA A 390 -15.35 11.09 15.77
N THR A 391 -15.39 10.29 16.83
CA THR A 391 -14.40 9.22 17.04
C THR A 391 -14.60 8.06 16.06
N PHE A 392 -15.85 7.71 15.71
CA PHE A 392 -16.13 6.78 14.62
C PHE A 392 -15.59 7.30 13.30
N VAL A 393 -15.97 8.51 12.89
CA VAL A 393 -15.53 9.11 11.61
C VAL A 393 -14.00 9.13 11.51
N VAL A 394 -13.28 9.52 12.57
CA VAL A 394 -11.81 9.49 12.58
C VAL A 394 -11.25 8.10 12.33
N ARG A 395 -11.82 7.06 12.97
CA ARG A 395 -11.33 5.68 12.84
C ARG A 395 -11.73 5.04 11.52
N LEU A 396 -12.95 5.30 11.04
CA LEU A 396 -13.45 4.83 9.75
C LEU A 396 -12.63 5.44 8.61
N LEU A 397 -12.39 6.76 8.62
CA LEU A 397 -11.54 7.42 7.61
C LEU A 397 -10.09 6.92 7.65
N HIS A 398 -9.57 6.58 8.84
CA HIS A 398 -8.25 5.96 8.95
C HIS A 398 -8.19 4.63 8.20
N HIS A 399 -9.15 3.74 8.43
CA HIS A 399 -9.22 2.43 7.80
C HIS A 399 -9.56 2.50 6.31
N ALA A 400 -10.51 3.36 5.92
CA ALA A 400 -10.83 3.60 4.51
C ALA A 400 -9.57 4.01 3.72
N ARG A 401 -8.75 4.93 4.26
CA ARG A 401 -7.49 5.34 3.63
C ARG A 401 -6.45 4.21 3.54
N GLN A 402 -6.49 3.22 4.43
CA GLN A 402 -5.55 2.09 4.45
C GLN A 402 -6.00 0.93 3.55
N LEU A 403 -7.30 0.66 3.51
CA LEU A 403 -7.87 -0.57 2.94
C LEU A 403 -8.80 -0.29 1.76
N TRP A 404 -9.70 0.69 1.86
CA TRP A 404 -10.78 0.91 0.89
C TRP A 404 -11.08 2.41 0.70
N PRO A 405 -10.34 3.12 -0.18
CA PRO A 405 -10.46 4.56 -0.35
C PRO A 405 -11.87 5.05 -0.68
N GLN A 406 -12.63 4.29 -1.48
CA GLN A 406 -13.98 4.60 -1.96
C GLN A 406 -14.97 4.76 -0.79
N ALA A 407 -14.74 4.08 0.35
CA ALA A 407 -15.58 4.20 1.53
C ALA A 407 -15.57 5.60 2.17
N GLN A 408 -14.59 6.46 1.85
CA GLN A 408 -14.50 7.81 2.40
C GLN A 408 -15.73 8.67 2.09
N LEU A 409 -16.30 8.55 0.89
CA LEU A 409 -17.46 9.34 0.48
C LEU A 409 -18.73 8.96 1.26
N PRO A 410 -19.15 7.68 1.34
CA PRO A 410 -20.26 7.26 2.20
C PRO A 410 -20.09 7.69 3.66
N ILE A 411 -18.90 7.54 4.24
CA ILE A 411 -18.62 7.97 5.63
C ILE A 411 -18.94 9.46 5.81
N VAL A 412 -18.52 10.29 4.86
CA VAL A 412 -18.75 11.74 4.93
C VAL A 412 -20.21 12.08 4.67
N ARG A 413 -20.88 11.42 3.72
CA ARG A 413 -22.33 11.61 3.46
C ARG A 413 -23.17 11.30 4.69
N THR A 414 -22.89 10.16 5.34
CA THR A 414 -23.57 9.80 6.60
C THR A 414 -23.26 10.79 7.73
N PHE A 415 -22.03 11.32 7.80
CA PHE A 415 -21.72 12.37 8.77
C PHE A 415 -22.42 13.70 8.44
N ALA A 416 -22.52 14.07 7.16
CA ALA A 416 -23.23 15.26 6.72
C ALA A 416 -24.72 15.18 7.09
N PHE A 417 -25.34 14.01 6.92
CA PHE A 417 -26.69 13.74 7.43
C PHE A 417 -26.76 13.82 8.96
N TYR A 418 -25.78 13.27 9.67
CA TYR A 418 -25.73 13.42 11.13
C TYR A 418 -25.67 14.89 11.58
N LEU A 419 -25.09 15.80 10.80
CA LEU A 419 -25.12 17.23 11.11
C LEU A 419 -26.53 17.82 11.03
N THR A 420 -27.35 17.41 10.07
CA THR A 420 -28.74 17.88 9.96
C THR A 420 -29.61 17.37 11.10
N LEU A 421 -29.35 16.15 11.60
CA LEU A 421 -30.03 15.60 12.78
C LEU A 421 -29.74 16.34 14.10
N LEU A 422 -28.68 17.15 14.14
CA LEU A 422 -28.35 17.97 15.32
C LEU A 422 -29.06 19.32 15.33
N GLU A 423 -29.72 19.71 14.24
CA GLU A 423 -30.50 20.93 14.16
C GLU A 423 -31.83 20.73 14.94
N PRO A 424 -32.17 21.60 15.90
CA PRO A 424 -33.37 21.41 16.72
C PRO A 424 -34.63 21.60 15.88
N GLU A 425 -35.45 20.55 15.81
CA GLU A 425 -36.83 20.64 15.33
C GLU A 425 -37.57 21.76 16.08
N GLY A 426 -38.17 22.67 15.34
CA GLY A 426 -38.65 23.95 15.85
C GLY A 426 -39.62 23.84 17.02
N ALA A 427 -39.29 24.48 18.14
CA ALA A 427 -40.22 25.19 19.02
C ALA A 427 -39.44 26.01 20.07
N GLY A 428 -39.37 27.32 19.84
CA GLY A 428 -39.51 28.35 20.88
C GLY A 428 -38.93 28.10 22.27
N THR A 429 -37.64 27.79 22.42
CA THR A 429 -36.88 28.22 23.61
C THR A 429 -35.40 28.29 23.26
N MET A 430 -34.82 29.48 23.36
CA MET A 430 -33.41 29.76 23.09
C MET A 430 -32.47 28.96 24.02
N ALA A 431 -32.17 27.71 23.68
CA ALA A 431 -30.94 27.04 24.08
C ALA A 431 -29.96 27.13 22.89
N SER A 432 -29.54 28.37 22.64
CA SER A 432 -28.60 28.79 21.58
C SER A 432 -27.50 27.76 21.31
N ALA A 433 -27.20 27.53 20.02
CA ALA A 433 -25.89 27.04 19.61
C ALA A 433 -24.83 28.00 20.17
N THR A 434 -24.34 27.72 21.39
CA THR A 434 -23.33 28.56 22.02
C THR A 434 -22.14 28.65 21.06
N PRO A 435 -21.51 29.83 20.89
CA PRO A 435 -20.37 29.99 19.99
C PRO A 435 -19.28 28.91 20.17
N ARG A 436 -19.15 28.42 21.42
CA ARG A 436 -18.27 27.31 21.79
C ARG A 436 -18.64 25.98 21.12
N ASN A 437 -19.92 25.63 21.01
CA ASN A 437 -20.36 24.39 20.36
C ASN A 437 -20.11 24.44 18.84
N VAL A 438 -20.41 25.58 18.21
CA VAL A 438 -20.11 25.84 16.80
C VAL A 438 -18.61 25.74 16.54
N GLN A 439 -17.78 26.33 17.40
CA GLN A 439 -16.32 26.25 17.29
C GLN A 439 -15.79 24.81 17.44
N VAL A 440 -16.36 24.03 18.36
CA VAL A 440 -15.99 22.61 18.54
C VAL A 440 -16.37 21.79 17.32
N LEU A 441 -17.56 22.01 16.76
CA LEU A 441 -18.05 21.31 15.57
C LEU A 441 -17.21 21.67 14.33
N ALA A 442 -16.97 22.97 14.10
CA ALA A 442 -16.06 23.44 13.07
C ALA A 442 -14.65 22.83 13.23
N GLY A 443 -14.15 22.72 14.46
CA GLY A 443 -12.88 22.05 14.77
C GLY A 443 -12.85 20.56 14.39
N LYS A 444 -13.98 19.84 14.55
CA LYS A 444 -14.13 18.45 14.12
C LYS A 444 -14.18 18.33 12.59
N CYS A 445 -14.99 19.13 11.89
CA CYS A 445 -15.06 19.11 10.43
C CYS A 445 -13.70 19.46 9.79
N ASN A 446 -13.01 20.48 10.30
CA ASN A 446 -11.65 20.81 9.85
C ASN A 446 -10.61 19.71 10.16
N THR A 447 -10.85 18.89 11.20
CA THR A 447 -10.04 17.70 11.46
C THR A 447 -10.32 16.61 10.42
N PHE A 448 -11.58 16.42 10.01
CA PHE A 448 -11.95 15.46 8.97
C PHE A 448 -11.41 15.87 7.60
N LEU A 449 -11.50 17.15 7.22
CA LEU A 449 -10.85 17.67 6.00
C LEU A 449 -9.36 17.30 5.97
N ARG A 450 -8.65 17.50 7.10
CA ARG A 450 -7.25 17.10 7.23
C ARG A 450 -7.05 15.60 7.10
N LEU A 451 -7.91 14.77 7.68
CA LEU A 451 -7.79 13.30 7.54
C LEU A 451 -8.02 12.85 6.10
N LEU A 452 -8.98 13.44 5.40
CA LEU A 452 -9.26 13.20 3.98
C LEU A 452 -8.09 13.61 3.09
N SER A 453 -7.28 14.60 3.50
CA SER A 453 -6.08 15.03 2.74
C SER A 453 -4.85 14.15 2.92
N LEU A 454 -4.89 13.16 3.83
CA LEU A 454 -3.75 12.26 4.02
C LEU A 454 -3.68 11.26 2.85
N PRO A 455 -2.49 10.99 2.28
CA PRO A 455 -2.38 10.05 1.15
C PRO A 455 -2.93 8.65 1.49
N CYS A 456 -3.72 8.09 0.57
CA CYS A 456 -4.15 6.69 0.61
C CYS A 456 -2.95 5.73 0.53
N ARG A 457 -3.05 4.56 1.18
CA ARG A 457 -2.00 3.55 1.12
C ARG A 457 -1.92 2.91 -0.28
N GLN A 458 -3.08 2.68 -0.88
CA GLN A 458 -3.24 2.21 -2.25
C GLN A 458 -3.48 3.41 -3.16
N GLY A 459 -2.82 3.46 -4.32
CA GLY A 459 -3.03 4.50 -5.35
C GLY A 459 -3.21 5.92 -4.81
N PRO A 460 -2.21 6.53 -4.15
CA PRO A 460 -2.38 7.83 -3.49
C PRO A 460 -2.77 8.97 -4.45
N PHE A 461 -2.30 8.90 -5.70
CA PHE A 461 -2.61 9.88 -6.74
C PHE A 461 -3.96 9.62 -7.41
N THR A 462 -4.30 8.36 -7.68
CA THR A 462 -5.59 7.96 -8.28
C THR A 462 -6.75 8.14 -7.30
N SER A 463 -6.49 8.04 -5.99
CA SER A 463 -7.50 8.27 -4.94
C SER A 463 -7.81 9.75 -4.70
N ALA A 464 -7.11 10.68 -5.35
CA ALA A 464 -7.29 12.13 -5.10
C ALA A 464 -8.70 12.61 -5.46
N SER A 465 -9.30 12.07 -6.53
CA SER A 465 -10.69 12.34 -6.93
C SER A 465 -11.70 11.95 -5.85
N ILE A 466 -11.56 10.75 -5.30
CA ILE A 466 -12.40 10.27 -4.19
C ILE A 466 -12.25 11.18 -2.96
N GLN A 467 -11.02 11.57 -2.63
CA GLN A 467 -10.73 12.47 -1.51
C GLN A 467 -11.34 13.86 -1.73
N GLN A 468 -11.25 14.40 -2.95
CA GLN A 468 -11.85 15.67 -3.32
C GLN A 468 -13.37 15.63 -3.19
N GLN A 469 -14.03 14.59 -3.71
CA GLN A 469 -15.48 14.44 -3.64
C GLN A 469 -15.95 14.39 -2.18
N ALA A 470 -15.27 13.62 -1.34
CA ALA A 470 -15.54 13.56 0.09
C ALA A 470 -15.30 14.93 0.78
N GLN A 471 -14.24 15.66 0.42
CA GLN A 471 -14.02 17.02 0.95
C GLN A 471 -15.13 17.99 0.53
N PHE A 472 -15.61 17.92 -0.71
CA PHE A 472 -16.67 18.78 -1.24
C PHE A 472 -18.01 18.52 -0.55
N GLU A 473 -18.38 17.26 -0.32
CA GLU A 473 -19.60 16.96 0.44
C GLU A 473 -19.53 17.49 1.87
N LEU A 474 -18.38 17.35 2.55
CA LEU A 474 -18.21 17.92 3.88
C LEU A 474 -18.29 19.45 3.88
N LEU A 475 -17.68 20.12 2.89
CA LEU A 475 -17.73 21.58 2.76
C LEU A 475 -19.16 22.07 2.48
N ARG A 476 -19.92 21.34 1.65
CA ARG A 476 -21.33 21.62 1.41
C ARG A 476 -22.15 21.49 2.69
N ALA A 477 -21.91 20.45 3.48
CA ALA A 477 -22.56 20.29 4.78
C ALA A 477 -22.19 21.41 5.78
N MET A 478 -20.91 21.81 5.82
CA MET A 478 -20.45 22.95 6.63
C MET A 478 -21.10 24.27 6.23
N ALA A 479 -21.33 24.49 4.93
CA ALA A 479 -21.97 25.69 4.39
C ALA A 479 -23.49 25.73 4.64
N ARG A 480 -24.15 24.57 4.65
CA ARG A 480 -25.61 24.45 4.90
C ARG A 480 -25.98 24.58 6.38
N ASN A 481 -25.08 24.20 7.30
CA ASN A 481 -25.30 24.27 8.74
C ASN A 481 -25.63 25.70 9.20
N GLN A 482 -26.59 25.86 10.12
CA GLN A 482 -26.90 27.16 10.73
C GLN A 482 -26.46 27.22 12.20
N PRO A 483 -25.53 28.13 12.60
CA PRO A 483 -24.74 29.05 11.77
C PRO A 483 -23.64 28.34 10.95
N VAL A 484 -23.20 28.98 9.87
CA VAL A 484 -22.19 28.43 8.94
C VAL A 484 -20.90 28.03 9.68
N LEU A 485 -20.41 26.81 9.43
CA LEU A 485 -19.18 26.32 10.04
C LEU A 485 -17.95 26.83 9.27
N PRO A 486 -17.07 27.65 9.87
CA PRO A 486 -15.97 28.25 9.14
C PRO A 486 -14.85 27.25 8.80
N VAL A 487 -14.26 27.43 7.61
CA VAL A 487 -13.03 26.74 7.22
C VAL A 487 -11.84 27.43 7.88
N THR A 488 -11.05 26.65 8.61
CA THR A 488 -9.82 27.14 9.27
C THR A 488 -8.62 26.99 8.36
N ARG A 489 -7.47 27.60 8.70
CA ARG A 489 -6.17 27.32 8.04
C ARG A 489 -5.93 25.83 7.79
N ARG A 490 -6.25 24.96 8.76
CA ARG A 490 -6.07 23.51 8.61
C ARG A 490 -6.97 22.91 7.53
N GLY A 491 -8.19 23.42 7.37
CA GLY A 491 -9.11 23.04 6.30
C GLY A 491 -8.59 23.48 4.94
N TYR A 492 -8.17 24.74 4.79
CA TYR A 492 -7.55 25.21 3.54
C TYR A 492 -6.31 24.41 3.15
N GLN A 493 -5.38 24.18 4.08
CA GLN A 493 -4.20 23.33 3.85
C GLN A 493 -4.57 21.92 3.40
N ALA A 494 -5.65 21.35 3.96
CA ALA A 494 -6.13 20.03 3.57
C ALA A 494 -6.70 20.01 2.14
N ILE A 495 -7.42 21.05 1.74
CA ILE A 495 -7.94 21.19 0.38
C ILE A 495 -6.78 21.38 -0.61
N ILE A 496 -5.84 22.28 -0.31
CA ILE A 496 -4.63 22.53 -1.13
C ILE A 496 -3.84 21.23 -1.34
N ALA A 497 -3.65 20.44 -0.29
CA ALA A 497 -2.91 19.18 -0.37
C ALA A 497 -3.53 18.18 -1.34
N VAL A 498 -4.87 18.08 -1.39
CA VAL A 498 -5.58 17.23 -2.37
C VAL A 498 -5.47 17.81 -3.77
N GLN A 499 -5.65 19.12 -3.94
CA GLN A 499 -5.54 19.77 -5.26
C GLN A 499 -4.15 19.61 -5.89
N LEU A 500 -3.08 19.63 -5.08
CA LEU A 500 -1.71 19.36 -5.56
C LEU A 500 -1.50 17.91 -6.03
N ALA A 501 -2.30 16.95 -5.55
CA ALA A 501 -2.19 15.55 -5.91
C ALA A 501 -3.00 15.19 -7.17
N HIS A 502 -3.79 16.11 -7.73
CA HIS A 502 -4.58 15.86 -8.93
C HIS A 502 -3.78 16.01 -10.23
N LYS A 503 -4.26 15.33 -11.27
CA LYS A 503 -3.91 15.66 -12.66
C LYS A 503 -4.32 17.10 -13.01
N LYS A 504 -3.61 17.70 -13.96
CA LYS A 504 -3.98 19.00 -14.53
C LYS A 504 -5.38 18.92 -15.15
N THR A 505 -6.20 19.94 -14.93
CA THR A 505 -7.45 20.10 -15.68
C THR A 505 -7.17 20.41 -17.15
N LEU A 506 -8.17 20.33 -18.03
CA LEU A 506 -8.01 20.70 -19.44
C LEU A 506 -7.44 22.13 -19.59
N ALA A 507 -7.99 23.09 -18.86
CA ALA A 507 -7.48 24.46 -18.86
C ALA A 507 -6.05 24.58 -18.32
N GLU A 508 -5.71 23.84 -17.25
CA GLU A 508 -4.34 23.80 -16.72
C GLU A 508 -3.35 23.14 -17.70
N ARG A 509 -3.78 22.12 -18.46
CA ARG A 509 -2.98 21.49 -19.53
C ARG A 509 -2.72 22.46 -20.68
N GLN A 510 -3.76 23.12 -21.19
CA GLN A 510 -3.63 24.13 -22.23
C GLN A 510 -2.70 25.27 -21.79
N SER A 511 -2.86 25.77 -20.55
CA SER A 511 -1.95 26.77 -20.00
C SER A 511 -0.52 26.25 -19.83
N ALA A 512 -0.31 24.96 -19.56
CA ALA A 512 1.01 24.36 -19.46
C ALA A 512 1.68 24.19 -20.83
N GLU A 513 0.92 23.95 -21.90
CA GLU A 513 1.40 23.90 -23.29
C GLU A 513 1.85 25.26 -23.81
N LEU A 514 1.26 26.35 -23.31
CA LEU A 514 1.66 27.74 -23.61
C LEU A 514 2.88 28.21 -22.82
N LYS A 515 3.47 27.38 -21.96
CA LYS A 515 4.70 27.76 -21.25
C LYS A 515 5.90 27.70 -22.19
N ALA A 516 6.68 28.77 -22.18
CA ALA A 516 7.94 28.92 -22.89
C ALA A 516 8.87 27.72 -22.63
N PRO A 517 9.64 27.28 -23.63
CA PRO A 517 10.72 26.32 -23.42
C PRO A 517 11.84 26.87 -22.53
N SER A 518 11.98 28.19 -22.43
CA SER A 518 12.96 28.88 -21.58
C SER A 518 12.65 28.80 -20.08
N TRP A 519 13.67 29.07 -19.24
CA TRP A 519 13.54 29.14 -17.79
C TRP A 519 13.85 30.55 -17.27
N PRO A 520 12.94 31.19 -16.50
CA PRO A 520 11.63 30.69 -16.05
C PRO A 520 10.60 30.52 -17.19
N PRO A 521 9.65 29.56 -17.06
CA PRO A 521 8.69 29.19 -18.10
C PRO A 521 7.50 30.17 -18.19
N TRP A 522 7.75 31.38 -18.71
CA TRP A 522 6.72 32.39 -18.94
C TRP A 522 5.70 31.95 -20.00
N LYS A 523 4.49 32.52 -19.97
CA LYS A 523 3.48 32.24 -21.00
C LYS A 523 3.93 32.86 -22.31
N GLU A 524 3.91 32.08 -23.39
CA GLU A 524 4.12 32.53 -24.76
C GLU A 524 2.84 32.31 -25.57
N GLU A 525 2.46 33.31 -26.35
CA GLU A 525 1.33 33.23 -27.28
C GLU A 525 1.82 32.56 -28.55
N LYS A 526 1.32 31.34 -28.83
CA LYS A 526 1.73 30.56 -30.01
C LYS A 526 0.81 30.83 -31.21
N LEU A 527 -0.47 31.02 -30.93
CA LEU A 527 -1.52 31.31 -31.91
C LEU A 527 -2.26 32.60 -31.56
N GLY A 528 -2.85 33.27 -32.55
CA GLY A 528 -3.64 34.50 -32.33
C GLY A 528 -4.81 34.32 -31.35
N LEU A 529 -5.37 33.11 -31.25
CA LEU A 529 -6.43 32.73 -30.31
C LEU A 529 -5.95 32.62 -28.85
N ASP A 530 -4.64 32.50 -28.59
CA ASP A 530 -4.09 32.37 -27.24
C ASP A 530 -4.09 33.68 -26.45
N SER A 531 -4.15 34.82 -27.16
CA SER A 531 -4.35 36.15 -26.59
C SER A 531 -5.76 36.30 -25.98
N GLN A 532 -6.77 35.70 -26.63
CA GLN A 532 -8.18 35.79 -26.23
C GLN A 532 -8.54 34.86 -25.06
N ARG A 533 -7.73 33.82 -24.80
CA ARG A 533 -7.97 32.83 -23.72
C ARG A 533 -7.82 33.36 -22.29
N GLY A 534 -7.24 34.54 -22.09
CA GLY A 534 -7.13 35.16 -20.76
C GLY A 534 -6.23 34.42 -19.76
N ILE A 535 -6.63 34.44 -18.47
CA ILE A 535 -5.86 33.92 -17.30
C ILE A 535 -6.36 32.52 -16.87
N GLU A 536 -7.23 31.89 -17.66
CA GLU A 536 -7.75 30.57 -17.33
C GLU A 536 -6.65 29.51 -17.35
N GLY A 537 -6.59 28.64 -16.33
CA GLY A 537 -5.53 27.63 -16.18
C GLY A 537 -4.17 28.15 -15.66
N LEU A 538 -3.84 29.43 -15.85
CA LEU A 538 -2.60 30.06 -15.35
C LEU A 538 -2.50 30.02 -13.81
N ARG A 539 -3.64 30.20 -13.13
CA ARG A 539 -3.77 29.93 -11.69
C ARG A 539 -4.38 28.55 -11.50
N SER A 540 -3.54 27.60 -11.09
CA SER A 540 -4.00 26.24 -10.79
C SER A 540 -5.07 26.21 -9.69
N ARG A 541 -5.83 25.11 -9.60
CA ARG A 541 -6.84 24.90 -8.56
C ARG A 541 -6.27 25.10 -7.15
N ALA A 542 -5.04 24.64 -6.91
CA ALA A 542 -4.35 24.85 -5.63
C ALA A 542 -4.08 26.35 -5.35
N MET A 543 -3.66 27.12 -6.36
CA MET A 543 -3.48 28.58 -6.25
C MET A 543 -4.78 29.30 -5.94
N ARG A 544 -5.90 28.88 -6.54
CA ARG A 544 -7.23 29.47 -6.27
C ARG A 544 -7.62 29.30 -4.80
N VAL A 545 -7.41 28.10 -4.24
CA VAL A 545 -7.68 27.83 -2.82
C VAL A 545 -6.75 28.63 -1.90
N MET A 546 -5.49 28.82 -2.28
CA MET A 546 -4.57 29.70 -1.53
C MET A 546 -4.99 31.18 -1.58
N SER A 547 -5.50 31.68 -2.71
CA SER A 547 -6.08 33.04 -2.79
C SER A 547 -7.26 33.19 -1.81
N GLN A 548 -8.19 32.25 -1.84
CA GLN A 548 -9.34 32.23 -0.91
C GLN A 548 -8.90 32.15 0.55
N MET A 549 -7.86 31.37 0.85
CA MET A 549 -7.28 31.31 2.20
C MET A 549 -6.76 32.68 2.65
N LYS A 550 -6.09 33.42 1.76
CA LYS A 550 -5.60 34.78 2.03
C LYS A 550 -6.74 35.78 2.20
N GLU A 551 -7.75 35.71 1.35
CA GLU A 551 -8.99 36.51 1.42
C GLU A 551 -9.75 36.27 2.73
N ALA A 552 -9.75 35.03 3.24
CA ALA A 552 -10.30 34.68 4.55
C ALA A 552 -9.44 35.15 5.74
N GLY A 553 -8.36 35.92 5.50
CA GLY A 553 -7.51 36.51 6.53
C GLY A 553 -6.36 35.62 7.02
N TYR A 554 -6.11 34.46 6.39
CA TYR A 554 -4.99 33.60 6.76
C TYR A 554 -3.74 33.90 5.93
N ALA A 555 -2.77 34.61 6.51
CA ALA A 555 -1.47 34.83 5.88
C ALA A 555 -0.74 33.52 5.54
N HIS A 556 0.00 33.48 4.43
CA HIS A 556 0.78 32.30 4.05
C HIS A 556 1.85 31.97 5.09
N SER A 557 2.10 30.69 5.31
CA SER A 557 3.29 30.18 6.00
C SER A 557 4.24 29.55 4.97
N ARG A 558 5.42 29.11 5.43
CA ARG A 558 6.38 28.40 4.55
C ARG A 558 5.78 27.15 3.88
N TRP A 559 4.80 26.51 4.50
CA TRP A 559 4.10 25.40 3.86
C TRP A 559 3.32 25.86 2.62
N GLU A 560 2.63 27.00 2.69
CA GLU A 560 1.94 27.60 1.54
C GLU A 560 2.94 28.13 0.49
N GLU A 561 4.09 28.69 0.88
CA GLU A 561 5.15 29.08 -0.07
C GLU A 561 5.65 27.87 -0.89
N VAL A 562 5.97 26.76 -0.23
CA VAL A 562 6.38 25.51 -0.89
C VAL A 562 5.26 24.95 -1.76
N SER A 563 4.01 25.07 -1.30
CA SER A 563 2.84 24.61 -2.06
C SER A 563 2.59 25.46 -3.30
N SER A 564 2.86 26.76 -3.24
CA SER A 564 2.82 27.70 -4.38
C SER A 564 3.78 27.30 -5.48
N ILE A 565 5.02 26.92 -5.12
CA ILE A 565 6.04 26.47 -6.09
C ILE A 565 5.54 25.25 -6.87
N PHE A 566 4.98 24.25 -6.19
CA PHE A 566 4.39 23.08 -6.86
C PHE A 566 3.11 23.41 -7.64
N ALA A 567 2.38 24.45 -7.21
CA ALA A 567 1.18 24.94 -7.88
C ALA A 567 1.49 25.83 -9.11
N GLY A 568 2.77 26.10 -9.41
CA GLY A 568 3.25 26.77 -10.61
C GLY A 568 3.81 28.19 -10.42
N TRP A 569 4.02 28.65 -9.18
CA TRP A 569 4.47 30.02 -8.88
C TRP A 569 5.47 30.06 -7.71
N ASP A 570 6.66 30.62 -7.95
CA ASP A 570 7.71 30.78 -6.93
C ASP A 570 7.45 31.98 -5.99
N THR A 571 8.22 32.08 -4.91
CA THR A 571 8.14 33.15 -3.90
C THR A 571 8.49 34.53 -4.45
N ASP A 572 9.27 34.60 -5.53
CA ASP A 572 9.61 35.83 -6.26
C ASP A 572 8.59 36.19 -7.35
N LYS A 573 7.51 35.41 -7.46
CA LYS A 573 6.44 35.49 -8.48
C LYS A 573 6.86 35.08 -9.89
N SER A 574 8.03 34.48 -10.06
CA SER A 574 8.36 33.80 -11.31
C SER A 574 7.52 32.52 -11.48
N PRO A 575 7.16 32.14 -12.71
CA PRO A 575 6.45 30.91 -12.98
C PRO A 575 7.37 29.71 -12.77
N THR A 576 6.80 28.59 -12.33
CA THR A 576 7.47 27.28 -12.23
C THR A 576 6.66 26.22 -12.97
N ILE A 577 7.17 25.01 -13.11
CA ILE A 577 6.36 23.89 -13.61
C ILE A 577 5.36 23.47 -12.54
N GLN A 578 4.08 23.41 -12.91
CA GLN A 578 3.04 22.88 -12.03
C GLN A 578 3.28 21.38 -11.88
N THR A 579 3.67 20.95 -10.68
CA THR A 579 4.08 19.58 -10.39
C THR A 579 3.08 18.89 -9.48
N ARG A 580 2.50 17.80 -9.97
CA ARG A 580 1.65 16.90 -9.20
C ARG A 580 2.45 16.29 -8.05
N THR A 581 2.02 16.48 -6.80
CA THR A 581 2.80 16.05 -5.63
C THR A 581 1.94 15.72 -4.42
N LEU A 582 2.42 14.80 -3.58
CA LEU A 582 1.83 14.53 -2.27
C LEU A 582 2.40 15.51 -1.25
N ALA A 583 1.59 16.49 -0.86
CA ALA A 583 2.03 17.57 0.01
C ALA A 583 2.59 17.05 1.35
N ARG A 584 3.70 17.66 1.79
CA ARG A 584 4.28 17.38 3.10
C ARG A 584 3.31 17.81 4.21
N GLN A 585 3.44 17.20 5.37
CA GLN A 585 2.61 17.60 6.50
C GLN A 585 2.97 19.01 7.01
N PRO A 586 2.01 19.92 7.24
CA PRO A 586 2.28 21.33 7.56
C PRO A 586 3.21 21.56 8.75
N TRP A 587 3.17 20.70 9.77
CA TRP A 587 4.02 20.86 10.95
C TRP A 587 5.51 20.60 10.68
N ARG A 588 5.87 19.93 9.58
CA ARG A 588 7.27 19.69 9.19
C ARG A 588 7.95 20.92 8.59
N LEU A 589 7.16 21.90 8.13
CA LEU A 589 7.63 23.12 7.46
C LEU A 589 7.27 24.38 8.26
N ARG A 590 7.20 24.29 9.60
CA ARG A 590 6.94 25.47 10.44
C ARG A 590 8.14 26.42 10.43
N GLY A 591 7.89 27.72 10.35
CA GLY A 591 8.89 28.76 10.55
C GLY A 591 8.42 30.12 10.05
N ARG A 592 9.28 31.14 10.22
CA ARG A 592 9.03 32.50 9.72
C ARG A 592 8.93 32.48 8.18
N VAL A 593 7.92 33.19 7.69
CA VAL A 593 7.62 33.47 6.27
C VAL A 593 8.73 34.33 5.67
N GLY A 594 8.98 34.22 4.37
CA GLY A 594 9.89 35.11 3.65
C GLY A 594 11.39 34.81 3.82
N ASN A 595 11.76 33.68 4.43
CA ASN A 595 13.14 33.18 4.35
C ASN A 595 13.27 32.29 3.11
N ALA A 596 13.56 32.91 1.96
CA ALA A 596 13.79 32.23 0.67
C ALA A 596 14.93 31.21 0.73
N ASP A 597 15.87 31.39 1.66
CA ASP A 597 17.07 30.55 1.82
C ASP A 597 16.77 29.21 2.51
N HIS A 598 15.53 29.01 2.96
CA HIS A 598 15.16 27.77 3.61
C HIS A 598 15.18 26.60 2.61
N HIS A 599 16.01 25.60 2.87
CA HIS A 599 16.21 24.41 2.00
C HIS A 599 14.95 23.78 1.39
N ALA A 600 13.81 23.75 2.11
CA ALA A 600 12.56 23.22 1.57
C ALA A 600 11.99 24.00 0.36
N ILE A 601 12.29 25.30 0.25
CA ILE A 601 11.93 26.15 -0.89
C ILE A 601 12.79 25.73 -2.10
N TRP A 602 14.10 25.66 -1.92
CA TRP A 602 15.04 25.20 -2.94
C TRP A 602 14.77 23.76 -3.40
N GLU A 603 14.44 22.87 -2.46
CA GLU A 603 14.02 21.51 -2.76
C GLU A 603 12.76 21.48 -3.65
N ALA A 604 11.82 22.40 -3.44
CA ALA A 604 10.63 22.53 -4.27
C ALA A 604 10.96 23.14 -5.65
N ARG A 605 11.84 24.15 -5.71
CA ARG A 605 12.31 24.77 -6.97
C ARG A 605 12.94 23.75 -7.90
N ILE A 606 13.90 22.96 -7.38
CA ILE A 606 14.59 21.92 -8.15
C ILE A 606 13.61 20.88 -8.69
N ARG A 607 12.60 20.49 -7.89
CA ARG A 607 11.59 19.52 -8.35
C ARG A 607 10.64 20.11 -9.40
N ALA A 608 10.28 21.38 -9.26
CA ALA A 608 9.34 22.11 -10.12
C ALA A 608 9.98 22.66 -11.41
N THR A 609 11.03 22.02 -11.92
CA THR A 609 11.64 22.28 -13.24
C THR A 609 11.20 21.25 -14.29
N ARG A 610 11.36 21.58 -15.57
CA ARG A 610 11.09 20.69 -16.71
C ARG A 610 12.27 19.77 -16.99
N THR A 611 13.49 20.31 -17.00
CA THR A 611 14.70 19.63 -17.48
C THR A 611 15.75 19.43 -16.37
N VAL A 612 16.77 18.61 -16.66
CA VAL A 612 17.94 18.41 -15.78
C VAL A 612 18.74 19.72 -15.66
N ARG A 613 18.96 20.43 -16.77
CA ARG A 613 19.74 21.68 -16.79
C ARG A 613 19.10 22.79 -15.96
N GLU A 614 17.79 22.93 -16.02
CA GLU A 614 17.03 23.87 -15.16
C GLU A 614 17.14 23.50 -13.67
N ALA A 615 17.03 22.19 -13.35
CA ALA A 615 17.20 21.71 -11.99
C ALA A 615 18.62 21.99 -11.48
N TRP A 616 19.62 21.82 -12.35
CA TRP A 616 21.01 22.10 -12.07
C TRP A 616 21.27 23.59 -11.85
N ALA A 617 20.65 24.47 -12.65
CA ALA A 617 20.71 25.92 -12.43
C ALA A 617 20.19 26.32 -11.03
N CYS A 618 19.07 25.73 -10.60
CA CYS A 618 18.55 25.91 -9.24
C CYS A 618 19.49 25.35 -8.16
N PHE A 619 20.15 24.23 -8.43
CA PHE A 619 21.12 23.62 -7.51
C PHE A 619 22.38 24.48 -7.36
N LEU A 620 22.93 25.00 -8.46
CA LEU A 620 24.07 25.92 -8.44
C LEU A 620 23.71 27.22 -7.72
N SER A 621 22.54 27.79 -8.01
CA SER A 621 22.05 28.99 -7.32
C SER A 621 21.96 28.80 -5.80
N TYR A 622 21.60 27.61 -5.33
CA TYR A 622 21.61 27.28 -3.90
C TYR A 622 23.03 27.29 -3.31
N ARG A 623 24.01 26.78 -4.06
CA ARG A 623 25.43 26.74 -3.65
C ARG A 623 26.08 28.11 -3.70
N ASP A 624 25.78 28.92 -4.72
CA ASP A 624 26.32 30.26 -4.91
C ASP A 624 25.88 31.23 -3.81
N GLN A 625 24.80 30.89 -3.07
CA GLN A 625 24.36 31.62 -1.88
C GLN A 625 25.05 31.17 -0.58
N ASP A 626 26.09 30.34 -0.69
CA ASP A 626 26.85 29.78 0.45
C ASP A 626 25.96 29.09 1.50
N LEU A 627 24.85 28.50 1.06
CA LEU A 627 23.91 27.81 1.96
C LEU A 627 24.44 26.42 2.37
N PRO A 628 24.14 25.94 3.60
CA PRO A 628 24.69 24.67 4.09
C PRO A 628 24.30 23.48 3.19
N PRO A 629 25.23 22.59 2.80
CA PRO A 629 24.89 21.43 2.00
C PRO A 629 23.93 20.52 2.76
N ARG A 630 22.89 20.02 2.07
CA ARG A 630 21.85 19.19 2.67
C ARG A 630 21.50 18.03 1.76
N GLY A 631 21.39 16.84 2.33
CA GLY A 631 21.03 15.64 1.59
C GLY A 631 19.69 15.74 0.85
N SER A 632 18.73 16.54 1.33
CA SER A 632 17.45 16.76 0.62
C SER A 632 17.61 17.47 -0.72
N ILE A 633 18.58 18.39 -0.83
CA ILE A 633 18.86 19.14 -2.07
C ILE A 633 19.53 18.21 -3.08
N TYR A 634 20.55 17.45 -2.65
CA TYR A 634 21.16 16.38 -3.45
C TYR A 634 20.14 15.34 -3.91
N THR A 635 19.22 14.93 -3.03
CA THR A 635 18.16 13.98 -3.38
C THR A 635 17.25 14.53 -4.48
N ALA A 636 16.85 15.81 -4.40
CA ALA A 636 16.01 16.43 -5.43
C ALA A 636 16.73 16.52 -6.79
N MET A 637 18.04 16.80 -6.80
CA MET A 637 18.82 16.82 -8.03
C MET A 637 19.06 15.40 -8.59
N ALA A 638 19.35 14.43 -7.72
CA ALA A 638 19.51 13.03 -8.09
C ALA A 638 18.22 12.42 -8.67
N GLU A 639 17.04 12.79 -8.13
CA GLU A 639 15.74 12.41 -8.69
C GLU A 639 15.65 12.83 -10.18
N LYS A 640 16.04 14.06 -10.53
CA LYS A 640 16.03 14.54 -11.93
C LYS A 640 16.96 13.74 -12.84
N LEU A 641 18.18 13.45 -12.39
CA LEU A 641 19.14 12.63 -13.15
C LEU A 641 18.61 11.20 -13.38
N ILE A 642 18.09 10.57 -12.32
CA ILE A 642 17.56 9.21 -12.37
C ILE A 642 16.37 9.13 -13.33
N TYR A 643 15.41 10.06 -13.20
CA TYR A 643 14.20 10.03 -14.03
C TYR A 643 14.46 10.44 -15.48
N ARG A 644 15.47 11.28 -15.77
CA ARG A 644 15.89 11.51 -17.17
C ARG A 644 16.46 10.25 -17.80
N ARG A 645 17.33 9.54 -17.07
CA ARG A 645 17.90 8.27 -17.54
C ARG A 645 16.82 7.22 -17.82
N ASN A 646 15.85 7.10 -16.91
CA ASN A 646 14.73 6.16 -17.09
C ASN A 646 13.88 6.53 -18.32
N ALA A 647 13.57 7.82 -18.50
CA ALA A 647 12.79 8.30 -19.64
C ALA A 647 13.44 7.92 -20.99
N LEU A 648 14.77 8.00 -21.07
CA LEU A 648 15.53 7.55 -22.24
C LEU A 648 15.44 6.04 -22.45
N TYR A 649 15.57 5.24 -21.38
CA TYR A 649 15.50 3.77 -21.47
C TYR A 649 14.11 3.28 -21.93
N THR A 650 13.05 3.97 -21.54
CA THR A 650 11.67 3.58 -21.87
C THR A 650 11.12 4.26 -23.11
N ASN A 651 11.94 5.00 -23.89
CA ASN A 651 11.49 5.84 -25.00
C ASN A 651 10.27 6.72 -24.64
N PHE A 652 10.28 7.26 -23.41
CA PHE A 652 9.16 8.04 -22.86
C PHE A 652 8.86 9.28 -23.72
N ASP A 653 9.91 9.92 -24.23
CA ASP A 653 9.81 11.16 -25.02
C ASP A 653 8.98 10.96 -26.32
N GLN A 654 8.91 9.73 -26.84
CA GLN A 654 8.13 9.40 -28.05
C GLN A 654 6.75 8.82 -27.75
N THR A 655 6.62 8.11 -26.62
CA THR A 655 5.44 7.30 -26.30
C THR A 655 4.45 7.98 -25.36
N SER A 656 4.87 9.03 -24.64
CA SER A 656 4.09 9.65 -23.58
C SER A 656 3.44 10.96 -24.00
N HIS A 657 2.16 11.13 -23.66
CA HIS A 657 1.42 12.39 -23.77
C HIS A 657 1.43 13.21 -22.45
N ALA A 658 2.27 12.83 -21.49
CA ALA A 658 2.39 13.56 -20.24
C ALA A 658 3.02 14.95 -20.47
N LEU A 659 2.53 15.97 -19.75
CA LEU A 659 3.17 17.28 -19.74
C LEU A 659 4.17 17.38 -18.57
N PRO A 660 5.13 18.33 -18.61
CA PRO A 660 6.03 18.58 -17.49
C PRO A 660 5.28 18.71 -16.17
N GLY A 661 5.73 17.94 -15.16
CA GLY A 661 5.14 17.90 -13.83
C GLY A 661 3.87 17.03 -13.68
N ASP A 662 3.38 16.35 -14.72
CA ASP A 662 2.31 15.35 -14.57
C ASP A 662 2.83 14.02 -14.00
N ALA A 663 4.08 13.68 -14.34
CA ALA A 663 4.75 12.44 -13.99
C ALA A 663 6.16 12.69 -13.42
N LEU A 664 6.90 11.62 -13.10
CA LEU A 664 8.22 11.73 -12.44
C LEU A 664 9.35 11.98 -13.45
N GLU A 665 9.10 11.65 -14.71
CA GLU A 665 10.01 11.73 -15.84
C GLU A 665 10.45 13.17 -16.10
N THR A 666 11.74 13.31 -16.46
CA THR A 666 12.37 14.60 -16.76
C THR A 666 12.53 14.73 -18.27
N PHE A 667 12.09 15.87 -18.80
CA PHE A 667 11.96 16.11 -20.24
C PHE A 667 13.31 16.49 -20.87
N PRO A 668 13.46 16.34 -22.20
CA PRO A 668 14.66 16.75 -22.93
C PRO A 668 14.87 18.27 -22.87
N GLU A 669 16.12 18.68 -23.09
CA GLU A 669 16.49 20.09 -23.25
C GLU A 669 15.87 20.69 -24.53
N PRO A 670 15.60 22.00 -24.54
CA PRO A 670 15.07 22.66 -25.74
C PRO A 670 16.08 22.60 -26.89
N LEU A 671 15.58 22.46 -28.12
CA LEU A 671 16.41 22.39 -29.34
C LEU A 671 17.09 23.74 -29.66
N SER A 672 16.47 24.84 -29.25
CA SER A 672 16.93 26.20 -29.51
C SER A 672 17.90 26.65 -28.41
N ALA A 673 19.09 27.08 -28.82
CA ALA A 673 20.08 27.66 -27.90
C ALA A 673 19.58 28.94 -27.19
N ARG A 674 18.57 29.64 -27.76
CA ARG A 674 17.97 30.83 -27.13
C ARG A 674 17.15 30.48 -25.88
N ASP A 675 16.53 29.31 -25.90
CA ASP A 675 15.67 28.85 -24.81
C ASP A 675 16.44 28.06 -23.75
N LEU A 676 17.71 27.73 -24.04
CA LEU A 676 18.57 26.99 -23.15
C LEU A 676 19.07 27.89 -22.02
N ILE A 677 18.84 27.47 -20.78
CA ILE A 677 19.37 28.19 -19.62
C ILE A 677 20.89 28.05 -19.54
N TYR A 678 21.56 29.20 -19.40
CA TYR A 678 22.99 29.23 -19.15
C TYR A 678 23.31 28.74 -17.73
N VAL A 679 24.25 27.80 -17.63
CA VAL A 679 24.85 27.33 -16.39
C VAL A 679 26.36 27.33 -16.56
N HIS A 680 27.09 27.71 -15.52
CA HIS A 680 28.56 27.84 -15.58
C HIS A 680 29.29 26.48 -15.54
N THR A 681 28.59 25.40 -15.21
CA THR A 681 29.07 24.01 -15.28
C THR A 681 27.96 23.12 -15.80
N GLU A 682 28.32 22.14 -16.64
CA GLU A 682 27.37 21.14 -17.13
C GLU A 682 26.80 20.27 -15.99
N PRO A 683 25.56 19.75 -16.11
CA PRO A 683 24.98 18.86 -15.12
C PRO A 683 25.83 17.58 -14.93
N PRO A 684 26.10 17.17 -13.68
CA PRO A 684 26.95 16.02 -13.40
C PRO A 684 26.24 14.69 -13.68
N THR A 685 27.01 13.62 -13.81
CA THR A 685 26.47 12.25 -13.71
C THR A 685 25.96 11.95 -12.29
N LEU A 686 25.18 10.89 -12.13
CA LEU A 686 24.69 10.49 -10.80
C LEU A 686 25.85 10.18 -9.84
N ASP A 687 26.88 9.50 -10.32
CA ASP A 687 28.03 9.09 -9.52
C ASP A 687 28.93 10.27 -9.16
N GLU A 688 29.09 11.23 -10.08
CA GLU A 688 29.74 12.53 -9.79
C GLU A 688 28.97 13.33 -8.74
N LEU A 689 27.64 13.40 -8.84
CA LEU A 689 26.81 14.07 -7.85
C LEU A 689 26.90 13.40 -6.47
N LEU A 690 26.92 12.06 -6.43
CA LEU A 690 27.13 11.29 -5.20
C LEU A 690 28.52 11.52 -4.62
N THR A 691 29.55 11.60 -5.46
CA THR A 691 30.91 11.94 -5.07
C THR A 691 30.97 13.33 -4.44
N GLN A 692 30.32 14.32 -5.04
CA GLN A 692 30.19 15.67 -4.47
C GLN A 692 29.46 15.62 -3.12
N MET A 693 28.35 14.90 -3.02
CA MET A 693 27.57 14.74 -1.79
C MET A 693 28.40 14.10 -0.65
N LEU A 694 29.19 13.08 -0.97
CA LEU A 694 30.07 12.40 -0.02
C LEU A 694 31.25 13.29 0.41
N SER A 695 31.81 14.08 -0.51
CA SER A 695 32.86 15.07 -0.20
C SER A 695 32.37 16.18 0.74
N ASP A 696 31.08 16.50 0.70
CA ASP A 696 30.41 17.40 1.64
C ASP A 696 30.09 16.75 3.00
N GLY A 697 30.48 15.48 3.19
CA GLY A 697 30.28 14.71 4.41
C GLY A 697 28.86 14.17 4.59
N ILE A 698 28.09 14.06 3.50
CA ILE A 698 26.69 13.61 3.52
C ILE A 698 26.58 12.22 2.87
N ARG A 699 26.07 11.24 3.62
CA ARG A 699 25.82 9.88 3.10
C ARG A 699 24.39 9.69 2.60
N PRO A 700 24.16 8.86 1.56
CA PRO A 700 22.82 8.43 1.17
C PRO A 700 22.12 7.71 2.33
N GLN A 701 20.88 8.12 2.62
CA GLN A 701 20.11 7.58 3.74
C GLN A 701 18.64 7.32 3.39
N ALA A 702 18.05 6.36 4.10
CA ALA A 702 16.61 6.07 4.10
C ALA A 702 15.95 5.98 2.69
N ARG A 703 15.08 6.95 2.36
CA ARG A 703 14.33 6.98 1.09
C ARG A 703 15.21 7.25 -0.12
N PHE A 704 16.29 8.02 0.04
CA PHE A 704 17.20 8.30 -1.07
C PHE A 704 18.00 7.04 -1.43
N LEU A 705 18.51 6.31 -0.44
CA LEU A 705 19.12 4.99 -0.67
C LEU A 705 18.13 4.01 -1.33
N SER A 706 16.87 4.02 -0.89
CA SER A 706 15.83 3.19 -1.53
C SER A 706 15.59 3.55 -3.00
N LEU A 707 15.71 4.83 -3.37
CA LEU A 707 15.61 5.30 -4.75
C LEU A 707 16.81 4.84 -5.58
N LEU A 708 18.02 5.00 -5.03
CA LEU A 708 19.27 4.55 -5.66
C LEU A 708 19.25 3.05 -5.96
N LEU A 709 18.82 2.21 -5.01
CA LEU A 709 18.72 0.76 -5.20
C LEU A 709 17.69 0.37 -6.28
N ARG A 710 16.54 1.05 -6.33
CA ARG A 710 15.52 0.79 -7.36
C ARG A 710 16.00 1.13 -8.76
N HIS A 711 16.76 2.20 -8.89
CA HIS A 711 17.26 2.67 -10.18
C HIS A 711 18.75 2.39 -10.39
N ALA A 712 19.30 1.42 -9.65
CA ALA A 712 20.69 1.02 -9.82
C ALA A 712 20.92 0.55 -11.26
N PRO A 713 21.89 1.13 -11.98
CA PRO A 713 22.09 0.81 -13.39
C PRO A 713 22.68 -0.58 -13.58
N THR A 714 23.57 -0.97 -12.67
CA THR A 714 24.28 -2.24 -12.65
C THR A 714 24.13 -2.87 -11.27
N PHE A 715 24.39 -4.19 -11.19
CA PHE A 715 24.43 -4.89 -9.90
C PHE A 715 25.52 -4.30 -9.00
N THR A 716 26.70 -4.03 -9.57
CA THR A 716 27.84 -3.43 -8.86
C THR A 716 27.52 -2.04 -8.31
N SER A 717 26.95 -1.12 -9.10
CA SER A 717 26.59 0.21 -8.59
C SER A 717 25.60 0.14 -7.42
N GLY A 718 24.65 -0.82 -7.45
CA GLY A 718 23.75 -1.04 -6.31
C GLY A 718 24.49 -1.44 -5.02
N LEU A 719 25.52 -2.27 -5.14
CA LEU A 719 26.38 -2.65 -4.01
C LEU A 719 27.28 -1.50 -3.54
N GLU A 720 27.75 -0.65 -4.44
CA GLU A 720 28.49 0.58 -4.10
C GLU A 720 27.61 1.57 -3.34
N TYR A 721 26.34 1.74 -3.76
CA TYR A 721 25.38 2.59 -3.04
C TYR A 721 25.13 2.10 -1.62
N LEU A 722 25.11 0.79 -1.38
CA LEU A 722 25.05 0.24 -0.02
C LEU A 722 26.32 0.57 0.76
N SER A 723 27.48 0.42 0.13
CA SER A 723 28.79 0.62 0.75
C SER A 723 29.02 2.07 1.20
N CYS A 724 28.58 3.06 0.42
CA CYS A 724 28.70 4.48 0.75
C CYS A 724 27.52 5.03 1.61
N SER A 725 26.52 4.20 1.93
CA SER A 725 25.33 4.60 2.68
C SER A 725 25.57 4.85 4.18
N ASP A 726 24.51 5.32 4.86
CA ASP A 726 24.44 5.49 6.32
C ASP A 726 24.16 4.19 7.11
N LEU A 727 24.02 3.05 6.43
CA LEU A 727 23.80 1.77 7.09
C LEU A 727 24.99 1.38 7.98
N SER A 728 24.74 0.60 9.03
CA SER A 728 25.79 -0.02 9.84
C SER A 728 26.38 -1.25 9.16
N ASN A 729 27.60 -1.66 9.53
CA ASN A 729 28.22 -2.87 8.98
C ASN A 729 27.41 -4.13 9.29
N GLY A 730 26.78 -4.20 10.47
CA GLY A 730 25.86 -5.29 10.81
C GLY A 730 24.63 -5.34 9.90
N GLN A 731 24.09 -4.18 9.49
CA GLN A 731 22.98 -4.12 8.53
C GLN A 731 23.38 -4.55 7.12
N ILE A 732 24.55 -4.13 6.63
CA ILE A 732 25.05 -4.59 5.33
C ILE A 732 25.33 -6.09 5.36
N ARG A 733 26.00 -6.59 6.42
CA ARG A 733 26.24 -8.02 6.61
C ARG A 733 24.94 -8.82 6.53
N ALA A 734 23.93 -8.43 7.30
CA ALA A 734 22.66 -9.14 7.33
C ALA A 734 21.92 -9.13 5.96
N LEU A 735 22.11 -8.08 5.16
CA LEU A 735 21.50 -7.98 3.82
C LEU A 735 22.31 -8.66 2.72
N CYS A 736 23.64 -8.70 2.81
CA CYS A 736 24.52 -9.11 1.71
C CYS A 736 25.18 -10.48 1.92
N THR A 737 24.95 -11.15 3.05
CA THR A 737 25.39 -12.54 3.27
C THR A 737 24.37 -13.51 2.70
N VAL A 738 24.80 -14.38 1.79
CA VAL A 738 23.99 -15.44 1.17
C VAL A 738 24.27 -16.74 1.92
N TRP A 739 23.30 -17.14 2.74
CA TRP A 739 23.40 -18.32 3.59
C TRP A 739 23.04 -19.59 2.82
N ALA A 740 23.82 -20.65 3.00
CA ALA A 740 23.57 -21.94 2.35
C ALA A 740 22.43 -22.74 3.01
N HIS A 741 22.17 -22.52 4.31
CA HIS A 741 21.14 -23.24 5.08
C HIS A 741 20.31 -22.32 5.99
N THR A 742 19.01 -22.60 6.08
CA THR A 742 18.01 -21.87 6.88
C THR A 742 18.28 -21.87 8.39
N SER A 743 18.96 -22.89 8.91
CA SER A 743 19.32 -23.01 10.33
C SER A 743 20.51 -22.15 10.76
N VAL A 744 21.20 -21.49 9.81
CA VAL A 744 22.47 -20.77 10.05
C VAL A 744 22.26 -19.25 10.15
N TYR A 745 21.03 -18.75 9.98
CA TYR A 745 20.75 -17.33 10.22
C TYR A 745 21.00 -17.01 11.70
N ASP A 746 22.05 -16.24 11.96
CA ASP A 746 22.35 -15.70 13.28
C ASP A 746 21.12 -14.91 13.80
N GLU A 747 20.71 -15.16 15.04
CA GLU A 747 19.60 -14.48 15.70
C GLU A 747 19.78 -12.95 15.68
N GLN A 748 21.04 -12.50 15.74
CA GLN A 748 21.37 -11.08 15.60
C GLN A 748 21.07 -10.56 14.18
N SER A 749 21.38 -11.32 13.13
CA SER A 749 21.06 -10.94 11.74
C SER A 749 19.54 -10.91 11.52
N ARG A 750 18.80 -11.87 12.08
CA ARG A 750 17.33 -11.89 12.04
C ARG A 750 16.73 -10.65 12.70
N LYS A 751 17.24 -10.27 13.88
CA LYS A 751 16.83 -9.06 14.59
C LYS A 751 17.07 -7.80 13.74
N VAL A 752 18.25 -7.70 13.13
CA VAL A 752 18.63 -6.57 12.26
C VAL A 752 17.71 -6.46 11.05
N VAL A 753 17.45 -7.56 10.33
CA VAL A 753 16.54 -7.57 9.16
C VAL A 753 15.12 -7.14 9.55
N ASN A 754 14.66 -7.55 10.73
CA ASN A 754 13.35 -7.17 11.26
C ASN A 754 13.26 -5.67 11.61
N GLU A 755 14.34 -5.08 12.12
CA GLU A 755 14.44 -3.67 12.49
C GLU A 755 14.57 -2.71 11.29
N LEU A 756 14.99 -3.21 10.12
CA LEU A 756 15.15 -2.38 8.92
C LEU A 756 13.84 -1.71 8.47
N PRO A 757 13.88 -0.46 7.99
CA PRO A 757 12.70 0.18 7.43
C PRO A 757 12.08 -0.61 6.27
N ALA A 758 10.76 -0.79 6.26
CA ALA A 758 10.05 -1.60 5.25
C ALA A 758 10.31 -1.14 3.80
N HIS A 759 10.37 0.17 3.56
CA HIS A 759 10.63 0.74 2.24
C HIS A 759 12.04 0.42 1.71
N LEU A 760 13.05 0.44 2.59
CA LEU A 760 14.43 0.13 2.23
C LEU A 760 14.61 -1.36 1.94
N PHE A 761 14.09 -2.21 2.81
CA PHE A 761 14.11 -3.65 2.58
C PHE A 761 13.38 -4.04 1.29
N SER A 762 12.20 -3.46 1.04
CA SER A 762 11.47 -3.70 -0.21
C SER A 762 12.23 -3.21 -1.44
N ALA A 763 12.96 -2.09 -1.34
CA ALA A 763 13.85 -1.62 -2.40
C ALA A 763 15.05 -2.55 -2.62
N PHE A 764 15.61 -3.13 -1.56
CA PHE A 764 16.69 -4.11 -1.67
C PHE A 764 16.21 -5.44 -2.28
N VAL A 765 15.04 -5.95 -1.87
CA VAL A 765 14.40 -7.11 -2.52
C VAL A 765 14.16 -6.83 -4.00
N TYR A 766 13.62 -5.65 -4.34
CA TYR A 766 13.46 -5.24 -5.73
C TYR A 766 14.80 -5.21 -6.49
N PHE A 767 15.87 -4.69 -5.88
CA PHE A 767 17.20 -4.67 -6.47
C PHE A 767 17.68 -6.10 -6.81
N LEU A 768 17.56 -7.06 -5.89
CA LEU A 768 17.89 -8.47 -6.17
C LEU A 768 17.04 -9.05 -7.30
N CYS A 769 15.72 -8.80 -7.28
CA CYS A 769 14.76 -9.22 -8.30
C CYS A 769 14.97 -8.56 -9.68
N LYS A 770 15.59 -7.38 -9.73
CA LYS A 770 15.92 -6.69 -10.97
C LYS A 770 17.05 -7.41 -11.71
N PHE A 771 18.05 -7.88 -10.96
CA PHE A 771 19.26 -8.53 -11.47
C PHE A 771 19.22 -10.07 -11.33
N SER A 772 18.04 -10.68 -11.47
CA SER A 772 17.83 -12.13 -11.40
C SER A 772 17.78 -12.82 -12.77
N THR A 773 18.14 -12.12 -13.85
CA THR A 773 18.19 -12.67 -15.21
C THR A 773 19.64 -12.78 -15.69
N PHE A 774 19.94 -13.92 -16.32
CA PHE A 774 21.30 -14.29 -16.70
C PHE A 774 21.36 -14.77 -18.15
N GLY A 775 22.43 -14.35 -18.83
CA GLY A 775 22.75 -14.77 -20.19
C GLY A 775 23.30 -16.19 -20.21
N GLU A 776 24.58 -16.32 -19.87
CA GLU A 776 25.28 -17.60 -19.74
C GLU A 776 25.53 -17.89 -18.26
N LEU A 777 25.26 -19.12 -17.85
CA LEU A 777 25.48 -19.66 -16.51
C LEU A 777 26.07 -21.06 -16.63
N SER A 778 26.83 -21.51 -15.64
CA SER A 778 27.09 -22.93 -15.48
C SER A 778 25.80 -23.67 -15.15
N ALA A 779 25.71 -24.97 -15.49
CA ALA A 779 24.55 -25.81 -15.15
C ALA A 779 24.21 -25.79 -13.64
N ARG A 780 25.22 -25.64 -12.77
CA ARG A 780 25.02 -25.47 -11.32
C ARG A 780 24.28 -24.15 -11.01
N HIS A 781 24.73 -23.06 -11.60
CA HIS A 781 24.16 -21.72 -11.39
C HIS A 781 22.81 -21.52 -12.08
N ALA A 782 22.53 -22.25 -13.17
CA ALA A 782 21.21 -22.24 -13.81
C ALA A 782 20.11 -22.78 -12.88
N ARG A 783 20.43 -23.73 -11.99
CA ARG A 783 19.50 -24.22 -10.96
C ARG A 783 19.23 -23.19 -9.88
N ASP A 784 20.22 -22.38 -9.51
CA ASP A 784 20.07 -21.29 -8.53
C ASP A 784 19.07 -20.20 -8.99
N ALA A 785 18.86 -20.09 -10.31
CA ALA A 785 17.85 -19.19 -10.87
C ALA A 785 16.41 -19.64 -10.54
N PHE A 786 16.17 -20.92 -10.22
CA PHE A 786 14.86 -21.52 -9.90
C PHE A 786 14.87 -22.08 -8.46
N PRO A 787 14.84 -21.17 -7.46
CA PRO A 787 15.25 -21.49 -6.09
C PRO A 787 14.30 -22.41 -5.32
N ILE A 788 13.05 -22.58 -5.78
CA ILE A 788 12.04 -23.38 -5.07
C ILE A 788 12.06 -24.82 -5.60
N ILE A 789 12.00 -25.00 -6.92
CA ILE A 789 11.86 -26.32 -7.54
C ILE A 789 13.24 -26.97 -7.75
N LEU A 790 14.15 -26.27 -8.44
CA LEU A 790 15.46 -26.78 -8.84
C LEU A 790 16.58 -26.43 -7.85
N GLY A 791 16.30 -25.54 -6.90
CA GLY A 791 17.20 -25.19 -5.82
C GLY A 791 17.75 -26.44 -5.12
N SER A 792 19.06 -26.43 -4.84
CA SER A 792 19.80 -27.56 -4.29
C SER A 792 19.23 -27.96 -2.93
N SER A 793 18.62 -29.15 -2.88
CA SER A 793 18.24 -29.79 -1.61
C SER A 793 19.48 -30.43 -0.98
N GLN A 794 19.95 -29.83 0.11
CA GLN A 794 20.45 -30.52 1.31
C GLN A 794 21.76 -31.35 1.34
N ILE A 795 22.56 -31.56 0.27
CA ILE A 795 23.68 -32.56 0.37
C ILE A 795 25.10 -32.09 -0.02
N ALA A 796 25.36 -30.81 -0.28
CA ALA A 796 26.74 -30.36 -0.46
C ALA A 796 27.07 -29.24 0.53
N HIS A 797 28.21 -29.38 1.21
CA HIS A 797 28.87 -28.36 2.05
C HIS A 797 28.97 -27.02 1.31
N GLY A 798 27.87 -26.26 1.28
CA GLY A 798 27.81 -24.98 0.59
C GLY A 798 28.42 -23.93 1.50
N GLU A 799 29.56 -23.39 1.09
CA GLU A 799 30.21 -22.28 1.79
C GLU A 799 29.29 -21.06 1.81
N THR A 800 29.26 -20.38 2.96
CA THR A 800 28.59 -19.08 3.07
C THR A 800 29.28 -18.09 2.13
N SER A 801 28.50 -17.41 1.29
CA SER A 801 29.02 -16.47 0.29
C SER A 801 28.48 -15.07 0.54
N THR A 802 29.10 -14.06 -0.07
CA THR A 802 28.61 -12.68 -0.02
C THR A 802 28.22 -12.23 -1.41
N LEU A 803 27.26 -11.30 -1.50
CA LEU A 803 26.92 -10.68 -2.78
C LEU A 803 28.09 -9.91 -3.42
N PHE A 804 29.18 -9.69 -2.67
CA PHE A 804 30.40 -9.03 -3.12
C PHE A 804 31.49 -10.01 -3.57
N SER A 805 31.32 -11.32 -3.34
CA SER A 805 32.31 -12.33 -3.67
C SER A 805 32.39 -12.51 -5.19
N GLN A 806 33.41 -11.93 -5.84
CA GLN A 806 33.64 -12.13 -7.27
C GLN A 806 34.08 -13.56 -7.54
N ASP A 807 33.35 -14.26 -8.42
CA ASP A 807 33.78 -15.57 -8.92
C ASP A 807 34.84 -15.30 -9.99
N GLU A 808 36.08 -15.75 -9.79
CA GLU A 808 37.27 -15.44 -10.64
C GLU A 808 37.16 -15.96 -12.08
N TYR A 809 36.04 -16.57 -12.48
CA TYR A 809 35.87 -17.31 -13.73
C TYR A 809 35.00 -16.64 -14.80
N LEU A 810 34.67 -15.35 -14.68
CA LEU A 810 33.94 -14.63 -15.74
C LEU A 810 34.90 -13.81 -16.61
N GLY A 811 35.00 -14.23 -17.88
CA GLY A 811 35.85 -13.62 -18.89
C GLY A 811 35.65 -12.10 -19.03
N ILE A 812 36.75 -11.45 -19.41
CA ILE A 812 36.92 -10.00 -19.62
C ILE A 812 35.69 -9.43 -20.35
N GLY A 813 34.90 -8.61 -19.66
CA GLY A 813 33.85 -7.77 -20.26
C GLY A 813 32.39 -8.05 -19.87
N LYS A 814 32.07 -9.09 -19.08
CA LYS A 814 30.69 -9.33 -18.60
C LYS A 814 30.47 -8.76 -17.19
N GLU A 815 29.35 -8.07 -16.99
CA GLU A 815 28.93 -7.50 -15.70
C GLU A 815 28.69 -8.64 -14.67
N TYR A 816 29.45 -8.64 -13.57
CA TYR A 816 29.31 -9.64 -12.51
C TYR A 816 27.93 -9.53 -11.80
N ARG A 817 27.25 -10.67 -11.65
CA ARG A 817 25.96 -10.80 -10.95
C ARG A 817 25.96 -12.08 -10.14
N HIS A 818 25.55 -12.01 -8.87
CA HIS A 818 25.51 -13.18 -8.02
C HIS A 818 24.37 -14.14 -8.46
N PRO A 819 24.62 -15.43 -8.72
CA PRO A 819 23.61 -16.35 -9.27
C PRO A 819 22.42 -16.59 -8.34
N LYS A 820 22.64 -16.49 -7.02
CA LYS A 820 21.62 -16.69 -5.99
C LYS A 820 20.82 -15.44 -5.60
N THR A 821 20.77 -14.38 -6.41
CA THR A 821 20.03 -13.13 -6.08
C THR A 821 18.57 -13.39 -5.74
N LEU A 822 17.87 -14.19 -6.56
CA LEU A 822 16.46 -14.50 -6.36
C LEU A 822 16.24 -15.44 -5.17
N ALA A 823 17.09 -16.45 -5.01
CA ALA A 823 17.08 -17.34 -3.85
C ALA A 823 17.22 -16.53 -2.54
N HIS A 824 18.18 -15.60 -2.52
CA HIS A 824 18.43 -14.72 -1.38
C HIS A 824 17.24 -13.78 -1.10
N ALA A 825 16.58 -13.25 -2.14
CA ALA A 825 15.38 -12.45 -1.97
C ALA A 825 14.23 -13.25 -1.32
N VAL A 826 14.02 -14.51 -1.73
CA VAL A 826 13.02 -15.41 -1.14
C VAL A 826 13.37 -15.74 0.32
N GLU A 827 14.64 -16.04 0.61
CA GLU A 827 15.13 -16.27 1.98
C GLU A 827 14.93 -15.06 2.89
N LEU A 828 15.26 -13.85 2.44
CA LEU A 828 15.05 -12.63 3.21
C LEU A 828 13.58 -12.39 3.56
N LEU A 829 12.66 -12.71 2.64
CA LEU A 829 11.21 -12.62 2.91
C LEU A 829 10.77 -13.64 3.97
N ARG A 830 11.30 -14.87 3.92
CA ARG A 830 11.06 -15.92 4.91
C ARG A 830 11.57 -15.50 6.29
N VAL A 831 12.83 -15.10 6.40
CA VAL A 831 13.47 -14.71 7.68
C VAL A 831 12.75 -13.55 8.35
N ARG A 832 12.36 -12.54 7.54
CA ARG A 832 11.64 -11.36 8.03
C ARG A 832 10.18 -11.65 8.42
N GLN A 833 9.59 -12.74 7.92
CA GLN A 833 8.14 -12.98 7.97
C GLN A 833 7.36 -11.75 7.47
N SER A 834 7.81 -11.20 6.34
CA SER A 834 7.33 -9.90 5.87
C SER A 834 5.85 -9.94 5.53
N ARG A 835 5.02 -9.14 6.22
CA ARG A 835 3.61 -8.94 5.87
C ARG A 835 3.38 -7.86 4.81
N SER A 836 4.44 -7.28 4.24
CA SER A 836 4.30 -6.22 3.24
C SER A 836 4.09 -6.81 1.84
N PRO A 837 2.93 -6.60 1.18
CA PRO A 837 2.63 -7.24 -0.11
C PRO A 837 3.57 -6.78 -1.24
N GLN A 838 4.11 -5.55 -1.16
CA GLN A 838 5.00 -5.00 -2.18
C GLN A 838 6.25 -5.84 -2.45
N ALA A 839 6.91 -6.33 -1.38
CA ALA A 839 8.14 -7.10 -1.54
C ALA A 839 7.87 -8.48 -2.16
N TRP A 840 6.73 -9.10 -1.82
CA TRP A 840 6.26 -10.32 -2.47
C TRP A 840 5.93 -10.10 -3.94
N GLY A 841 5.25 -9.00 -4.27
CA GLY A 841 4.95 -8.64 -5.65
C GLY A 841 6.19 -8.49 -6.53
N PHE A 842 7.31 -7.99 -5.99
CA PHE A 842 8.58 -7.93 -6.73
C PHE A 842 9.18 -9.31 -7.00
N VAL A 843 9.09 -10.23 -6.05
CA VAL A 843 9.52 -11.63 -6.25
C VAL A 843 8.65 -12.31 -7.29
N LEU A 844 7.32 -12.18 -7.21
CA LEU A 844 6.40 -12.72 -8.22
C LEU A 844 6.70 -12.17 -9.62
N SER A 845 6.96 -10.87 -9.73
CA SER A 845 7.33 -10.25 -11.01
C SER A 845 8.68 -10.74 -11.54
N ALA A 846 9.65 -11.05 -10.67
CA ALA A 846 10.93 -11.63 -11.08
C ALA A 846 10.82 -13.09 -11.51
N LEU A 847 10.00 -13.89 -10.82
CA LEU A 847 9.72 -15.28 -11.20
C LEU A 847 9.10 -15.36 -12.60
N ASN A 848 8.29 -14.37 -12.97
CA ASN A 848 7.67 -14.28 -14.28
C ASN A 848 8.62 -13.99 -15.44
N LYS A 849 9.89 -13.60 -15.21
CA LYS A 849 10.84 -13.30 -16.30
C LYS A 849 11.45 -14.59 -16.86
N ASP A 850 11.91 -14.54 -18.11
CA ASP A 850 12.83 -15.58 -18.61
C ASP A 850 14.18 -15.36 -17.91
N ARG A 851 14.47 -16.21 -16.93
CA ARG A 851 15.62 -16.03 -16.03
C ARG A 851 16.93 -16.46 -16.66
N VAL A 852 16.87 -17.36 -17.63
CA VAL A 852 18.03 -17.92 -18.32
C VAL A 852 17.82 -17.82 -19.82
N THR A 853 18.59 -16.95 -20.50
CA THR A 853 18.33 -16.63 -21.92
C THR A 853 19.16 -17.45 -22.92
N SER A 854 20.28 -18.06 -22.53
CA SER A 854 21.06 -18.91 -23.44
C SER A 854 20.44 -20.29 -23.65
N ARG A 855 20.77 -20.95 -24.77
CA ARG A 855 20.38 -22.34 -25.05
C ARG A 855 21.14 -23.28 -24.12
N PHE A 856 20.46 -23.72 -23.05
CA PHE A 856 20.92 -24.82 -22.21
C PHE A 856 20.43 -26.14 -22.79
N PRO A 857 21.29 -27.18 -22.92
CA PRO A 857 20.92 -28.45 -23.53
C PRO A 857 19.68 -29.12 -22.91
N ASN A 858 19.34 -28.79 -21.65
CA ASN A 858 18.29 -29.45 -20.87
C ASN A 858 17.26 -28.46 -20.27
N MET A 859 17.17 -27.21 -20.74
CA MET A 859 16.21 -26.24 -20.20
C MET A 859 15.76 -25.21 -21.24
N ASN A 860 14.86 -25.62 -22.13
CA ASN A 860 14.20 -24.73 -23.08
C ASN A 860 13.38 -23.64 -22.36
N ARG A 861 13.19 -22.47 -23.00
CA ARG A 861 12.38 -21.36 -22.51
C ARG A 861 10.94 -21.77 -22.15
N ASN A 862 10.37 -22.73 -22.88
CA ASN A 862 9.03 -23.26 -22.59
C ASN A 862 8.99 -24.04 -21.27
N ILE A 863 10.00 -24.88 -20.99
CA ILE A 863 10.17 -25.58 -19.70
C ILE A 863 10.29 -24.55 -18.56
N GLN A 864 11.11 -23.51 -18.75
CA GLN A 864 11.33 -22.47 -17.74
C GLN A 864 10.03 -21.74 -17.36
N ARG A 865 9.14 -21.46 -18.34
CA ARG A 865 7.86 -20.77 -18.11
C ARG A 865 6.90 -21.62 -17.27
N VAL A 866 6.84 -22.94 -17.50
CA VAL A 866 6.02 -23.86 -16.70
C VAL A 866 6.56 -24.01 -15.28
N ILE A 867 7.87 -24.19 -15.11
CA ILE A 867 8.50 -24.24 -13.78
C ILE A 867 8.26 -22.92 -13.04
N ALA A 868 8.43 -21.78 -13.71
CA ALA A 868 8.18 -20.46 -13.12
C ALA A 868 6.74 -20.29 -12.63
N TRP A 869 5.74 -20.77 -13.38
CA TRP A 869 4.34 -20.75 -12.97
C TRP A 869 4.10 -21.52 -11.67
N HIS A 870 4.70 -22.70 -11.51
CA HIS A 870 4.57 -23.47 -10.28
C HIS A 870 5.29 -22.81 -9.09
N GLU A 871 6.44 -22.17 -9.30
CA GLU A 871 7.08 -21.35 -8.26
C GLU A 871 6.21 -20.16 -7.83
N ILE A 872 5.50 -19.54 -8.78
CA ILE A 872 4.55 -18.45 -8.52
C ILE A 872 3.37 -18.95 -7.69
N LEU A 873 2.81 -20.11 -8.03
CA LEU A 873 1.72 -20.73 -7.25
C LEU A 873 2.15 -21.04 -5.82
N GLU A 874 3.34 -21.60 -5.63
CA GLU A 874 3.89 -21.89 -4.29
C GLU A 874 4.07 -20.62 -3.45
N ILE A 875 4.60 -19.53 -4.04
CA ILE A 875 4.73 -18.25 -3.33
C ILE A 875 3.34 -17.65 -3.02
N THR A 876 2.39 -17.77 -3.93
CA THR A 876 1.02 -17.26 -3.74
C THR A 876 0.29 -18.05 -2.64
N GLY A 877 0.38 -19.38 -2.64
CA GLY A 877 -0.17 -20.24 -1.59
C GLY A 877 0.41 -19.93 -0.21
N ARG A 878 1.70 -19.57 -0.14
CA ARG A 878 2.33 -19.08 1.10
C ARG A 878 1.79 -17.73 1.55
N MET A 879 1.57 -16.81 0.61
CA MET A 879 0.96 -15.52 0.92
C MET A 879 -0.44 -15.71 1.50
N GLU A 880 -1.24 -16.61 0.92
CA GLU A 880 -2.58 -16.96 1.43
C GLU A 880 -2.51 -17.59 2.82
N HIS A 881 -1.61 -18.54 3.04
CA HIS A 881 -1.44 -19.17 4.35
C HIS A 881 -1.06 -18.18 5.47
N HIS A 882 -0.37 -17.08 5.11
CA HIS A 882 0.01 -16.02 6.04
C HIS A 882 -0.92 -14.80 6.03
N ASP A 883 -2.10 -14.90 5.39
CA ASP A 883 -3.10 -13.83 5.29
C ASP A 883 -2.54 -12.53 4.68
N ILE A 884 -1.72 -12.68 3.62
CA ILE A 884 -1.13 -11.58 2.87
C ILE A 884 -1.93 -11.40 1.57
N GLN A 885 -2.71 -10.32 1.48
CA GLN A 885 -3.44 -9.99 0.25
C GLN A 885 -2.48 -9.68 -0.90
N LEU A 886 -2.66 -10.38 -2.03
CA LEU A 886 -1.89 -10.22 -3.26
C LEU A 886 -2.07 -8.84 -3.91
N GLY A 887 -3.29 -8.30 -3.84
CA GLY A 887 -3.68 -7.02 -4.46
C GLY A 887 -3.74 -7.07 -5.99
N LEU A 888 -4.27 -6.01 -6.61
CA LEU A 888 -4.50 -5.94 -8.07
C LEU A 888 -3.22 -6.09 -8.91
N GLN A 889 -2.09 -5.53 -8.46
CA GLN A 889 -0.82 -5.65 -9.18
C GLN A 889 -0.26 -7.08 -9.15
N GLY A 890 -0.40 -7.77 -8.00
CA GLY A 890 -0.02 -9.17 -7.90
C GLY A 890 -0.94 -10.06 -8.75
N PHE A 891 -2.24 -9.75 -8.82
CA PHE A 891 -3.18 -10.42 -9.72
C PHE A 891 -2.79 -10.27 -11.20
N GLN A 892 -2.47 -9.05 -11.66
CA GLN A 892 -1.95 -8.85 -13.02
C GLN A 892 -0.68 -9.69 -13.28
N THR A 893 0.18 -9.82 -12.28
CA THR A 893 1.39 -10.65 -12.35
C THR A 893 1.03 -12.13 -12.48
N LEU A 894 0.01 -12.63 -11.75
CA LEU A 894 -0.49 -13.99 -11.92
C LEU A 894 -1.05 -14.24 -13.33
N CYS A 895 -1.90 -13.34 -13.84
CA CYS A 895 -2.44 -13.47 -15.20
C CYS A 895 -1.33 -13.57 -16.24
N ASN A 896 -0.32 -12.70 -16.16
CA ASN A 896 0.82 -12.74 -17.07
C ASN A 896 1.63 -14.04 -16.96
N GLY A 897 1.81 -14.57 -15.76
CA GLY A 897 2.53 -15.83 -15.55
C GLY A 897 1.77 -17.03 -16.12
N PHE A 898 0.46 -17.08 -15.86
CA PHE A 898 -0.44 -18.08 -16.42
C PHE A 898 -0.42 -18.03 -17.95
N SER A 899 -0.66 -16.86 -18.56
CA SER A 899 -0.65 -16.68 -20.01
C SER A 899 0.65 -17.17 -20.65
N ARG A 900 1.81 -16.93 -19.99
CA ARG A 900 3.11 -17.42 -20.49
C ARG A 900 3.26 -18.94 -20.40
N ALA A 901 2.76 -19.56 -19.33
CA ALA A 901 2.81 -21.02 -19.17
C ALA A 901 1.85 -21.73 -20.14
N VAL A 902 0.64 -21.21 -20.31
CA VAL A 902 -0.33 -21.75 -21.28
C VAL A 902 0.20 -21.62 -22.70
N ASN A 903 0.73 -20.44 -23.08
CA ASN A 903 1.33 -20.26 -24.40
C ASN A 903 2.54 -21.18 -24.63
N ALA A 904 3.36 -21.43 -23.61
CA ALA A 904 4.46 -22.40 -23.71
C ALA A 904 3.97 -23.82 -24.03
N GLY A 905 2.86 -24.26 -23.42
CA GLY A 905 2.26 -25.56 -23.72
C GLY A 905 1.55 -25.66 -25.06
N ILE A 906 0.97 -24.55 -25.51
CA ILE A 906 0.43 -24.45 -26.87
C ILE A 906 1.54 -24.61 -27.92
N GLN A 907 2.70 -23.99 -27.70
CA GLN A 907 3.80 -23.99 -28.67
C GLN A 907 4.59 -25.30 -28.68
N ASN A 908 4.77 -25.95 -27.52
CA ASN A 908 5.57 -27.17 -27.40
C ASN A 908 5.02 -28.07 -26.28
N PRO A 909 4.19 -29.09 -26.61
CA PRO A 909 3.59 -29.97 -25.61
C PRO A 909 4.63 -30.85 -24.90
N ASP A 910 5.62 -31.38 -25.63
CA ASP A 910 6.67 -32.25 -25.08
C ASP A 910 7.48 -31.55 -23.98
N ALA A 911 7.80 -30.26 -24.18
CA ALA A 911 8.50 -29.44 -23.20
C ALA A 911 7.68 -29.22 -21.91
N VAL A 912 6.35 -29.28 -21.99
CA VAL A 912 5.50 -29.15 -20.80
C VAL A 912 5.47 -30.45 -20.02
N GLU A 913 5.38 -31.60 -20.69
CA GLU A 913 5.44 -32.90 -20.02
C GLU A 913 6.74 -33.04 -19.23
N GLU A 914 7.89 -32.73 -19.84
CA GLU A 914 9.19 -32.71 -19.15
C GLU A 914 9.20 -31.75 -17.94
N ALA A 915 8.62 -30.55 -18.09
CA ALA A 915 8.53 -29.58 -17.00
C ALA A 915 7.64 -30.07 -15.85
N LEU A 916 6.51 -30.72 -16.16
CA LEU A 916 5.57 -31.24 -15.17
C LEU A 916 6.14 -32.45 -14.43
N GLU A 917 6.95 -33.28 -15.08
CA GLU A 917 7.70 -34.35 -14.40
C GLU A 917 8.65 -33.77 -13.33
N VAL A 918 9.43 -32.74 -13.70
CA VAL A 918 10.33 -32.05 -12.76
C VAL A 918 9.57 -31.41 -11.59
N VAL A 919 8.39 -30.84 -11.86
CA VAL A 919 7.51 -30.29 -10.82
C VAL A 919 6.98 -31.40 -9.91
N GLY A 920 6.56 -32.53 -10.48
CA GLY A 920 6.09 -33.71 -9.76
C GLY A 920 7.15 -34.27 -8.81
N ASP A 921 8.39 -34.39 -9.28
CA ASP A 921 9.54 -34.81 -8.48
C ASP A 921 9.80 -33.85 -7.32
N ALA A 922 9.72 -32.53 -7.55
CA ALA A 922 9.87 -31.55 -6.50
C ALA A 922 8.73 -31.59 -5.45
N ALA A 923 7.49 -31.86 -5.89
CA ALA A 923 6.35 -32.07 -5.00
C ALA A 923 6.56 -33.32 -4.13
N ASN A 924 7.03 -34.42 -4.72
CA ASN A 924 7.35 -35.67 -4.01
C ASN A 924 8.48 -35.49 -2.99
N GLN A 925 9.41 -34.57 -3.24
CA GLN A 925 10.46 -34.16 -2.29
C GLN A 925 9.98 -33.21 -1.19
N GLY A 926 8.69 -32.82 -1.17
CA GLY A 926 8.11 -31.91 -0.19
C GLY A 926 8.50 -30.44 -0.37
N LYS A 927 9.03 -30.04 -1.54
CA LYS A 927 9.45 -28.65 -1.80
C LYS A 927 8.26 -27.70 -2.06
N LEU A 928 7.13 -28.25 -2.52
CA LEU A 928 5.90 -27.52 -2.88
C LEU A 928 4.81 -27.75 -1.84
N ALA A 929 4.98 -27.15 -0.66
CA ALA A 929 4.11 -27.41 0.49
C ALA A 929 2.77 -26.65 0.44
N TYR A 930 2.63 -25.65 -0.43
CA TYR A 930 1.48 -24.75 -0.47
C TYR A 930 0.69 -24.84 -1.79
N ILE A 931 1.05 -25.81 -2.65
CA ILE A 931 0.28 -26.16 -3.84
C ILE A 931 -0.69 -27.29 -3.46
N GLY A 932 -1.99 -27.09 -3.70
CA GLY A 932 -3.02 -28.05 -3.32
C GLY A 932 -3.08 -29.33 -4.17
N LEU A 933 -2.55 -29.28 -5.40
CA LEU A 933 -2.48 -30.42 -6.32
C LEU A 933 -1.30 -30.25 -7.30
N ALA A 934 -0.42 -31.24 -7.41
CA ALA A 934 0.52 -31.30 -8.52
C ALA A 934 -0.27 -31.72 -9.77
N CYS A 935 -0.40 -30.84 -10.76
CA CYS A 935 -1.11 -31.13 -12.01
C CYS A 935 -0.22 -32.03 -12.89
N PRO A 936 -0.57 -33.31 -13.12
CA PRO A 936 0.27 -34.21 -13.90
C PRO A 936 0.14 -33.96 -15.41
N ARG A 937 -0.96 -33.33 -15.85
CA ARG A 937 -1.25 -33.03 -17.25
C ARG A 937 -1.36 -31.53 -17.50
N PHE A 938 -1.13 -31.13 -18.74
CA PHE A 938 -1.25 -29.73 -19.16
C PHE A 938 -2.67 -29.19 -18.99
N GLU A 939 -3.69 -29.98 -19.34
CA GLU A 939 -5.10 -29.58 -19.21
C GLU A 939 -5.47 -29.32 -17.74
N ASP A 940 -4.98 -30.17 -16.83
CA ASP A 940 -5.18 -30.01 -15.39
C ASP A 940 -4.54 -28.72 -14.87
N MET A 941 -3.33 -28.38 -15.38
CA MET A 941 -2.63 -27.15 -15.04
C MET A 941 -3.42 -25.91 -15.51
N VAL A 942 -3.95 -25.95 -16.74
CA VAL A 942 -4.77 -24.87 -17.31
C VAL A 942 -6.04 -24.68 -16.49
N GLN A 943 -6.79 -25.76 -16.24
CA GLN A 943 -8.05 -25.71 -15.50
C GLN A 943 -7.86 -25.25 -14.05
N TYR A 944 -6.84 -25.77 -13.36
CA TYR A 944 -6.53 -25.38 -11.98
C TYR A 944 -6.09 -23.91 -11.92
N GLY A 945 -5.20 -23.49 -12.82
CA GLY A 945 -4.73 -22.11 -12.91
C GLY A 945 -5.86 -21.12 -13.21
N LEU A 946 -6.72 -21.45 -14.18
CA LEU A 946 -7.87 -20.63 -14.55
C LEU A 946 -8.87 -20.48 -13.40
N ARG A 947 -9.20 -21.59 -12.70
CA ARG A 947 -10.05 -21.56 -11.51
C ARG A 947 -9.44 -20.68 -10.41
N GLY A 948 -8.13 -20.80 -10.20
CA GLY A 948 -7.40 -19.95 -9.27
C GLY A 948 -7.49 -18.47 -9.63
N LEU A 949 -7.29 -18.10 -10.89
CA LEU A 949 -7.41 -16.71 -11.34
C LEU A 949 -8.83 -16.15 -11.16
N LYS A 950 -9.87 -16.92 -11.53
CA LYS A 950 -11.28 -16.51 -11.33
C LYS A 950 -11.61 -16.26 -9.85
N ASP A 951 -11.24 -17.18 -8.97
CA ASP A 951 -11.45 -17.04 -7.52
C ASP A 951 -10.66 -15.84 -6.95
N GLN A 952 -9.42 -15.61 -7.40
CA GLN A 952 -8.66 -14.44 -6.97
C GLN A 952 -9.27 -13.12 -7.47
N PHE A 953 -9.79 -13.08 -8.70
CA PHE A 953 -10.49 -11.90 -9.22
C PHE A 953 -11.74 -11.59 -8.39
N ASP A 954 -12.58 -12.59 -8.13
CA ASP A 954 -13.79 -12.46 -7.31
C ASP A 954 -13.43 -11.99 -5.90
N ARG A 955 -12.41 -12.57 -5.26
CA ARG A 955 -11.93 -12.15 -3.93
C ARG A 955 -11.46 -10.70 -3.86
N LEU A 956 -10.92 -10.16 -4.96
CA LEU A 956 -10.40 -8.78 -5.02
C LEU A 956 -11.49 -7.76 -5.30
N VAL A 957 -12.46 -8.12 -6.13
CA VAL A 957 -13.45 -7.20 -6.68
C VAL A 957 -14.76 -7.27 -5.90
N LEU A 958 -15.21 -8.47 -5.53
CA LEU A 958 -16.48 -8.70 -4.86
C LEU A 958 -16.34 -8.66 -3.32
N PRO A 959 -17.38 -8.16 -2.63
CA PRO A 959 -17.35 -7.99 -1.19
C PRO A 959 -17.50 -9.23 -0.32
N ASP A 960 -18.12 -10.31 -0.82
CA ASP A 960 -18.38 -11.52 -0.04
C ASP A 960 -18.20 -12.81 -0.87
N SER A 961 -18.00 -13.95 -0.20
CA SER A 961 -17.96 -15.28 -0.87
C SER A 961 -19.35 -15.88 -1.11
N ARG A 962 -20.42 -15.14 -0.75
CA ARG A 962 -21.82 -15.54 -0.92
C ARG A 962 -22.52 -14.81 -2.07
N THR A 963 -21.96 -13.69 -2.56
CA THR A 963 -22.33 -13.18 -3.88
C THR A 963 -22.03 -14.29 -4.89
N PRO A 964 -22.97 -14.64 -5.78
CA PRO A 964 -22.71 -15.66 -6.79
C PRO A 964 -21.43 -15.28 -7.52
N SER A 965 -20.52 -16.25 -7.64
CA SER A 965 -19.28 -16.11 -8.43
C SER A 965 -19.63 -15.44 -9.75
N LEU A 966 -18.84 -14.46 -10.21
CA LEU A 966 -19.08 -13.80 -11.50
C LEU A 966 -19.14 -14.80 -12.66
N PHE A 967 -18.46 -15.93 -12.46
CA PHE A 967 -18.34 -17.05 -13.38
C PHE A 967 -19.29 -18.22 -13.05
N GLY A 968 -20.32 -17.99 -12.23
CA GLY A 968 -21.39 -18.93 -11.91
C GLY A 968 -22.73 -18.44 -12.44
N SER A 969 -23.62 -19.36 -12.84
CA SER A 969 -24.92 -19.03 -13.47
C SER A 969 -25.87 -18.36 -12.47
N GLY A 970 -25.87 -17.04 -12.43
CA GLY A 970 -26.77 -16.24 -11.60
C GLY A 970 -26.79 -14.79 -12.06
N ARG A 971 -27.92 -14.35 -12.61
CA ARG A 971 -28.14 -12.99 -13.14
C ARG A 971 -28.74 -12.12 -12.04
N PRO A 972 -28.08 -11.04 -11.57
CA PRO A 972 -28.74 -10.07 -10.70
C PRO A 972 -29.42 -8.97 -11.54
N SER A 973 -30.65 -8.60 -11.16
CA SER A 973 -31.45 -7.56 -11.79
C SER A 973 -31.07 -6.17 -11.27
N SER A 974 -30.90 -5.19 -12.17
CA SER A 974 -30.77 -3.77 -11.82
C SER A 974 -32.14 -3.15 -11.55
N ASP A 975 -32.28 -2.36 -10.47
CA ASP A 975 -33.41 -1.45 -10.30
C ASP A 975 -32.96 -0.07 -9.80
N ASN A 976 -33.82 0.90 -10.09
CA ASN A 976 -33.57 2.35 -10.14
C ASN A 976 -33.28 3.02 -8.78
N VAL A 977 -32.31 3.95 -8.77
CA VAL A 977 -31.88 4.69 -7.58
C VAL A 977 -32.61 6.04 -7.47
N THR A 978 -33.09 6.37 -6.26
CA THR A 978 -33.62 7.69 -5.88
C THR A 978 -32.64 8.41 -4.94
N ASP A 979 -32.56 9.74 -5.00
CA ASP A 979 -31.54 10.62 -4.36
C ASP A 979 -31.41 10.55 -2.80
N ALA A 980 -32.22 9.77 -2.08
CA ALA A 980 -32.24 9.71 -0.61
C ALA A 980 -31.39 8.58 0.02
N GLN A 981 -30.57 7.87 -0.76
CA GLN A 981 -29.87 6.66 -0.33
C GLN A 981 -28.34 6.84 -0.27
N VAL A 982 -27.71 6.44 0.85
CA VAL A 982 -26.24 6.28 0.90
C VAL A 982 -25.89 4.87 0.46
N ILE A 983 -25.47 4.76 -0.79
CA ILE A 983 -25.03 3.51 -1.42
C ILE A 983 -23.54 3.29 -1.09
N LEU A 984 -23.22 2.12 -0.55
CA LEU A 984 -21.83 1.69 -0.39
C LEU A 984 -21.20 1.37 -1.75
N PRO A 985 -19.87 1.56 -1.92
CA PRO A 985 -19.23 1.23 -3.17
C PRO A 985 -19.44 -0.28 -3.45
N PRO A 986 -19.89 -0.65 -4.67
CA PRO A 986 -20.22 -2.04 -4.96
C PRO A 986 -18.98 -2.92 -5.05
N LEU A 987 -17.82 -2.34 -5.40
CA LEU A 987 -16.56 -3.03 -5.56
C LEU A 987 -15.60 -2.75 -4.39
N LEU A 988 -14.92 -3.79 -3.90
CA LEU A 988 -13.84 -3.66 -2.92
C LEU A 988 -12.62 -2.98 -3.52
N HIS A 989 -12.21 -3.44 -4.69
CA HIS A 989 -11.14 -2.85 -5.49
C HIS A 989 -11.60 -2.70 -6.94
N VAL A 990 -11.29 -1.54 -7.53
CA VAL A 990 -11.55 -1.28 -8.95
C VAL A 990 -10.29 -1.66 -9.74
N PRO A 991 -10.33 -2.70 -10.59
CA PRO A 991 -9.18 -3.12 -11.38
C PRO A 991 -8.68 -2.01 -12.31
N SER A 992 -7.36 -1.91 -12.49
CA SER A 992 -6.79 -1.04 -13.53
C SER A 992 -7.07 -1.60 -14.92
N PRO A 993 -7.18 -0.76 -15.97
CA PRO A 993 -7.37 -1.23 -17.35
C PRO A 993 -6.33 -2.29 -17.78
N ALA A 994 -5.05 -2.12 -17.40
CA ALA A 994 -4.00 -3.09 -17.70
C ALA A 994 -4.16 -4.45 -16.96
N GLY A 995 -4.84 -4.44 -15.81
CA GLY A 995 -5.17 -5.65 -15.06
C GLY A 995 -6.32 -6.42 -15.70
N LEU A 996 -7.34 -5.70 -16.20
CA LEU A 996 -8.43 -6.29 -16.99
C LEU A 996 -7.90 -6.87 -18.29
N HIS A 997 -7.07 -6.13 -19.02
CA HIS A 997 -6.41 -6.61 -20.25
C HIS A 997 -5.64 -7.90 -20.04
N ALA A 998 -4.81 -7.97 -18.99
CA ALA A 998 -4.06 -9.19 -18.66
C ALA A 998 -4.99 -10.37 -18.34
N PHE A 999 -6.13 -10.11 -17.68
CA PHE A 999 -7.10 -11.17 -17.38
C PHE A 999 -7.85 -11.63 -18.62
N VAL A 1000 -8.28 -10.72 -19.50
CA VAL A 1000 -8.86 -11.06 -20.82
C VAL A 1000 -7.90 -11.95 -21.62
N ARG A 1001 -6.60 -11.64 -21.64
CA ARG A 1001 -5.60 -12.50 -22.29
C ARG A 1001 -5.49 -13.89 -21.64
N ALA A 1002 -5.55 -13.98 -20.31
CA ALA A 1002 -5.52 -15.26 -19.61
C ALA A 1002 -6.74 -16.13 -19.93
N LEU A 1003 -7.94 -15.54 -19.93
CA LEU A 1003 -9.19 -16.22 -20.30
C LEU A 1003 -9.18 -16.66 -21.77
N GLY A 1004 -8.79 -15.76 -22.67
CA GLY A 1004 -8.74 -16.04 -24.11
C GLY A 1004 -7.72 -17.11 -24.51
N LEU A 1005 -6.52 -17.11 -23.91
CA LEU A 1005 -5.53 -18.16 -24.14
C LEU A 1005 -5.94 -19.53 -23.60
N ALA A 1006 -6.82 -19.57 -22.61
CA ALA A 1006 -7.41 -20.80 -22.08
C ALA A 1006 -8.72 -21.19 -22.79
N GLU A 1007 -9.11 -20.48 -23.85
CA GLU A 1007 -10.33 -20.70 -24.64
C GLU A 1007 -11.62 -20.69 -23.79
N ASP A 1008 -11.62 -19.88 -22.73
CA ASP A 1008 -12.74 -19.75 -21.80
C ASP A 1008 -13.71 -18.65 -22.24
N TYR A 1009 -14.45 -18.91 -23.32
CA TYR A 1009 -15.42 -17.98 -23.90
C TYR A 1009 -16.50 -17.56 -22.89
N ASP A 1010 -16.98 -18.50 -22.06
CA ASP A 1010 -17.93 -18.21 -20.98
C ASP A 1010 -17.35 -17.23 -19.95
N GLY A 1011 -16.06 -17.38 -19.63
CA GLY A 1011 -15.32 -16.45 -18.77
C GLY A 1011 -15.23 -15.06 -19.36
N LEU A 1012 -14.91 -14.95 -20.66
CA LEU A 1012 -14.83 -13.67 -21.38
C LEU A 1012 -16.16 -12.93 -21.38
N LEU A 1013 -17.26 -13.63 -21.71
CA LEU A 1013 -18.61 -13.05 -21.70
C LEU A 1013 -19.06 -12.66 -20.28
N SER A 1014 -18.77 -13.49 -19.28
CA SER A 1014 -19.07 -13.18 -17.88
C SER A 1014 -18.33 -11.92 -17.40
N LEU A 1015 -17.04 -11.79 -17.77
CA LEU A 1015 -16.27 -10.59 -17.49
C LEU A 1015 -16.82 -9.37 -18.24
N LEU A 1016 -17.24 -9.50 -19.49
CA LEU A 1016 -17.83 -8.39 -20.27
C LEU A 1016 -19.15 -7.90 -19.67
N ARG A 1017 -20.03 -8.81 -19.26
CA ARG A 1017 -21.29 -8.49 -18.55
C ARG A 1017 -21.00 -7.75 -17.24
N TRP A 1018 -20.03 -8.23 -16.46
CA TRP A 1018 -19.59 -7.56 -15.23
C TRP A 1018 -19.03 -6.17 -15.52
N MET A 1019 -18.17 -6.04 -16.53
CA MET A 1019 -17.63 -4.74 -16.95
C MET A 1019 -18.78 -3.79 -17.29
N SER A 1020 -19.83 -4.25 -17.99
CA SER A 1020 -20.96 -3.41 -18.43
C SER A 1020 -21.77 -2.92 -17.25
N GLN A 1021 -22.05 -3.82 -16.31
CA GLN A 1021 -22.71 -3.49 -15.05
C GLN A 1021 -21.96 -2.42 -14.24
N PHE A 1022 -20.62 -2.44 -14.26
CA PHE A 1022 -19.77 -1.51 -13.51
C PHE A 1022 -19.03 -0.50 -14.41
N ALA A 1023 -19.58 -0.17 -15.58
CA ALA A 1023 -18.91 0.66 -16.58
C ALA A 1023 -18.55 2.05 -16.07
N ALA A 1024 -19.43 2.71 -15.29
CA ALA A 1024 -19.17 4.04 -14.75
C ALA A 1024 -17.99 4.07 -13.74
N PRO A 1025 -17.97 3.24 -12.67
CA PRO A 1025 -16.80 3.15 -11.78
C PRO A 1025 -15.50 2.77 -12.49
N LEU A 1026 -15.57 1.91 -13.51
CA LEU A 1026 -14.40 1.52 -14.31
C LEU A 1026 -13.88 2.69 -15.15
N LYS A 1027 -14.77 3.49 -15.73
CA LYS A 1027 -14.43 4.69 -16.50
C LYS A 1027 -13.82 5.79 -15.62
N GLU A 1028 -14.41 6.06 -14.46
CA GLU A 1028 -13.84 7.01 -13.50
C GLU A 1028 -12.43 6.58 -13.07
N ALA A 1029 -12.22 5.29 -12.86
CA ALA A 1029 -10.90 4.76 -12.55
C ALA A 1029 -9.93 4.82 -13.74
N SER A 1030 -10.39 4.55 -14.97
CA SER A 1030 -9.56 4.63 -16.18
C SER A 1030 -9.08 6.06 -16.43
N ASP A 1031 -9.96 7.05 -16.25
CA ASP A 1031 -9.65 8.46 -16.46
C ASP A 1031 -8.52 8.96 -15.53
N GLU A 1032 -8.31 8.34 -14.37
CA GLU A 1032 -7.22 8.70 -13.45
C GLU A 1032 -5.84 8.20 -13.92
N TYR A 1033 -5.78 7.28 -14.89
CA TYR A 1033 -4.55 6.83 -15.54
C TYR A 1033 -4.28 7.64 -16.81
N LEU A 1034 -3.02 8.02 -17.05
CA LEU A 1034 -2.62 8.82 -18.22
C LEU A 1034 -3.01 8.15 -19.56
N ASN A 1035 -2.87 6.82 -19.66
CA ASN A 1035 -3.23 6.02 -20.84
C ASN A 1035 -4.41 5.07 -20.55
N GLY A 1036 -5.26 5.41 -19.57
CA GLY A 1036 -6.31 4.51 -19.11
C GLY A 1036 -7.34 4.18 -20.18
N ASP A 1037 -7.76 5.16 -20.95
CA ASP A 1037 -8.74 5.00 -22.03
C ASP A 1037 -8.20 4.16 -23.19
N VAL A 1038 -6.96 4.43 -23.61
CA VAL A 1038 -6.27 3.63 -24.65
C VAL A 1038 -6.16 2.17 -24.21
N MET A 1039 -5.76 1.93 -22.95
CA MET A 1039 -5.65 0.57 -22.43
C MET A 1039 -7.02 -0.10 -22.25
N MET A 1040 -8.07 0.65 -21.90
CA MET A 1040 -9.43 0.12 -21.86
C MET A 1040 -9.91 -0.25 -23.26
N ARG A 1041 -9.64 0.58 -24.28
CA ARG A 1041 -9.94 0.25 -25.67
C ARG A 1041 -9.23 -1.03 -26.12
N ARG A 1042 -7.92 -1.14 -25.82
CA ARG A 1042 -7.14 -2.37 -26.08
C ARG A 1042 -7.71 -3.60 -25.38
N THR A 1043 -8.33 -3.44 -24.20
CA THR A 1043 -9.01 -4.54 -23.49
C THR A 1043 -10.20 -5.06 -24.27
N LEU A 1044 -11.01 -4.17 -24.83
CA LEU A 1044 -12.17 -4.55 -25.65
C LEU A 1044 -11.75 -5.15 -27.00
N VAL A 1045 -10.70 -4.59 -27.63
CA VAL A 1045 -10.12 -5.14 -28.87
C VAL A 1045 -9.61 -6.57 -28.64
N ALA A 1046 -8.87 -6.80 -27.54
CA ALA A 1046 -8.40 -8.13 -27.18
C ALA A 1046 -9.58 -9.10 -26.95
N MET A 1047 -10.65 -8.65 -26.29
CA MET A 1047 -11.85 -9.45 -26.04
C MET A 1047 -12.48 -9.92 -27.36
N ARG A 1048 -12.65 -9.00 -28.32
CA ARG A 1048 -13.15 -9.31 -29.67
C ARG A 1048 -12.27 -10.35 -30.37
N LEU A 1049 -10.96 -10.12 -30.39
CA LEU A 1049 -10.00 -11.01 -31.05
C LEU A 1049 -10.06 -12.46 -30.53
N PHE A 1050 -10.20 -12.65 -29.22
CA PHE A 1050 -10.32 -13.99 -28.65
C PHE A 1050 -11.69 -14.64 -28.92
N LEU A 1051 -12.78 -13.87 -28.88
CA LEU A 1051 -14.12 -14.39 -29.19
C LEU A 1051 -14.27 -14.79 -30.66
N GLU A 1052 -13.58 -14.11 -31.59
CA GLU A 1052 -13.59 -14.45 -33.02
C GLU A 1052 -12.82 -15.74 -33.38
N GLY A 1053 -12.13 -16.35 -32.42
CA GLY A 1053 -11.41 -17.60 -32.63
C GLY A 1053 -10.30 -17.49 -33.68
N TYR A 1054 -9.64 -16.32 -33.82
CA TYR A 1054 -8.64 -16.05 -34.86
C TYR A 1054 -7.52 -17.11 -34.96
N ARG A 1055 -7.32 -17.89 -33.89
CA ARG A 1055 -6.46 -19.09 -33.81
C ARG A 1055 -6.89 -20.24 -34.73
N GLU A 1056 -8.17 -20.58 -34.80
CA GLU A 1056 -8.69 -21.66 -35.67
C GLU A 1056 -8.55 -21.31 -37.15
N ARG A 1057 -8.72 -20.02 -37.46
CA ARG A 1057 -8.58 -19.49 -38.82
C ARG A 1057 -7.16 -19.67 -39.34
N GLN A 1058 -6.13 -19.56 -38.50
CA GLN A 1058 -4.74 -19.86 -38.87
C GLN A 1058 -4.38 -21.33 -38.91
N SER A 1059 -4.90 -22.23 -38.04
CA SER A 1059 -4.65 -23.66 -38.27
C SER A 1059 -5.22 -24.09 -39.63
N LEU A 1060 -6.37 -23.54 -40.00
CA LEU A 1060 -6.99 -23.81 -41.29
C LEU A 1060 -6.26 -23.10 -42.45
N GLU A 1061 -5.77 -21.88 -42.26
CA GLU A 1061 -5.00 -21.14 -43.27
C GLU A 1061 -3.58 -21.68 -43.43
N SER A 1062 -2.86 -22.05 -42.38
CA SER A 1062 -1.54 -22.70 -42.47
C SER A 1062 -1.61 -24.12 -43.04
N LEU A 1063 -2.70 -24.88 -42.78
CA LEU A 1063 -3.02 -26.09 -43.54
C LEU A 1063 -3.42 -25.78 -44.99
N ARG A 1064 -4.13 -24.68 -45.25
CA ARG A 1064 -4.46 -24.25 -46.62
C ARG A 1064 -3.26 -23.71 -47.38
N TRP A 1065 -2.28 -23.09 -46.74
CA TRP A 1065 -1.04 -22.60 -47.35
C TRP A 1065 -0.11 -23.77 -47.66
N THR A 1066 -0.05 -24.79 -46.81
CA THR A 1066 0.68 -26.04 -47.13
C THR A 1066 -0.05 -26.87 -48.20
N ALA A 1067 -1.38 -26.84 -48.26
CA ALA A 1067 -2.16 -27.46 -49.33
C ALA A 1067 -2.20 -26.64 -50.64
N SER A 1068 -2.13 -25.31 -50.56
CA SER A 1068 -2.16 -24.37 -51.70
C SER A 1068 -0.78 -24.14 -52.32
N ALA A 1069 0.30 -24.28 -51.54
CA ALA A 1069 1.67 -24.34 -52.07
C ALA A 1069 1.90 -25.58 -52.97
N ALA A 1070 1.05 -26.60 -52.86
CA ALA A 1070 1.01 -27.74 -53.78
C ALA A 1070 0.13 -27.51 -55.03
N GLN A 1071 -0.64 -26.42 -55.11
CA GLN A 1071 -1.62 -26.18 -56.19
C GLN A 1071 -1.57 -24.81 -56.88
N ALA A 1072 -0.75 -23.86 -56.45
CA ALA A 1072 -0.66 -22.54 -57.11
C ALA A 1072 0.66 -22.33 -57.88
N ARG A 1073 0.85 -23.08 -58.97
CA ARG A 1073 1.59 -22.62 -60.17
C ARG A 1073 0.59 -22.43 -61.31
N GLY A 1074 0.27 -21.16 -61.60
CA GLY A 1074 -0.72 -20.71 -62.58
C GLY A 1074 -2.02 -20.35 -61.88
N LEU A 1075 -2.64 -19.18 -62.00
CA LEU A 1075 -2.65 -18.13 -63.01
C LEU A 1075 -3.03 -16.79 -62.35
N ARG A 1076 -2.86 -15.73 -63.12
CA ARG A 1076 -2.82 -14.28 -62.83
C ARG A 1076 -4.21 -13.61 -62.73
N GLU A 1077 -4.24 -12.44 -62.07
CA GLU A 1077 -5.19 -11.29 -62.23
C GLU A 1077 -6.67 -11.55 -61.86
N TYR A 1078 -7.30 -10.75 -60.98
CA TYR A 1078 -7.83 -9.41 -61.27
C TYR A 1078 -8.07 -8.57 -60.01
N GLU A 1079 -7.75 -7.28 -60.10
CA GLU A 1079 -8.14 -6.20 -59.18
C GLU A 1079 -9.64 -5.95 -59.21
N HIS A 1080 -10.25 -5.59 -58.07
CA HIS A 1080 -11.39 -4.67 -57.99
C HIS A 1080 -11.32 -3.86 -56.70
N THR A 1081 -10.99 -2.59 -56.88
CA THR A 1081 -11.24 -1.47 -55.97
C THR A 1081 -12.75 -1.24 -55.85
N SER A 1082 -13.27 -1.17 -54.62
CA SER A 1082 -14.61 -0.63 -54.37
C SER A 1082 -14.53 0.42 -53.28
N GLU A 1083 -15.08 1.58 -53.63
CA GLU A 1083 -15.09 2.84 -52.91
C GLU A 1083 -15.91 2.76 -51.61
N VAL A 1084 -15.42 3.46 -50.60
CA VAL A 1084 -16.08 3.65 -49.31
C VAL A 1084 -17.18 4.70 -49.46
N SER A 1085 -18.43 4.30 -49.24
CA SER A 1085 -19.54 5.20 -48.93
C SER A 1085 -19.84 5.13 -47.43
N THR A 1086 -19.74 6.29 -46.79
CA THR A 1086 -20.23 6.62 -45.44
C THR A 1086 -21.76 6.70 -45.41
N ASP A 1087 -22.34 6.37 -44.24
CA ASP A 1087 -23.76 6.28 -43.87
C ASP A 1087 -24.47 4.96 -44.21
N ASP A 1088 -24.46 4.02 -43.25
CA ASP A 1088 -25.71 3.53 -42.64
C ASP A 1088 -25.42 2.69 -41.38
N SER A 1089 -26.19 2.96 -40.33
CA SER A 1089 -26.16 2.24 -39.05
C SER A 1089 -26.86 0.88 -39.18
N GLU A 1090 -26.36 -0.01 -40.02
CA GLU A 1090 -26.83 -1.40 -40.07
C GLU A 1090 -26.29 -2.15 -38.84
N SER A 1091 -27.19 -2.78 -38.08
CA SER A 1091 -26.82 -3.65 -36.97
C SER A 1091 -26.00 -4.83 -37.50
N LEU A 1092 -24.70 -4.85 -37.22
CA LEU A 1092 -23.83 -5.98 -37.54
C LEU A 1092 -24.38 -7.25 -36.87
N SER A 1093 -24.62 -8.29 -37.69
CA SER A 1093 -25.14 -9.58 -37.24
C SER A 1093 -24.05 -10.64 -37.45
N PHE A 1094 -23.66 -11.30 -36.36
CA PHE A 1094 -22.62 -12.33 -36.33
C PHE A 1094 -23.24 -13.72 -36.26
N SER A 1095 -22.66 -14.70 -36.97
CA SER A 1095 -23.14 -16.09 -36.91
C SER A 1095 -22.77 -16.81 -35.61
N ASP A 1096 -21.73 -16.34 -34.91
CA ASP A 1096 -21.34 -16.86 -33.60
C ASP A 1096 -22.20 -16.19 -32.50
N PRO A 1097 -22.97 -16.96 -31.71
CA PRO A 1097 -23.80 -16.42 -30.64
C PRO A 1097 -23.00 -15.69 -29.56
N ASN A 1098 -21.77 -16.11 -29.27
CA ASN A 1098 -20.92 -15.47 -28.27
C ASN A 1098 -20.44 -14.09 -28.75
N LEU A 1099 -20.09 -13.99 -30.03
CA LEU A 1099 -19.67 -12.74 -30.65
C LEU A 1099 -20.84 -11.74 -30.77
N GLN A 1100 -22.03 -12.24 -31.12
CA GLN A 1100 -23.25 -11.42 -31.16
C GLN A 1100 -23.59 -10.86 -29.78
N GLU A 1101 -23.55 -11.69 -28.74
CA GLU A 1101 -23.81 -11.21 -27.38
C GLU A 1101 -22.80 -10.13 -26.95
N ALA A 1102 -21.52 -10.33 -27.27
CA ALA A 1102 -20.49 -9.35 -26.96
C ALA A 1102 -20.73 -8.01 -27.69
N TYR A 1103 -21.12 -8.05 -28.96
CA TYR A 1103 -21.50 -6.88 -29.75
C TYR A 1103 -22.68 -6.13 -29.11
N ASP A 1104 -23.73 -6.86 -28.73
CA ASP A 1104 -24.92 -6.28 -28.11
C ASP A 1104 -24.58 -5.59 -26.77
N ILE A 1105 -23.73 -6.22 -25.94
CA ILE A 1105 -23.32 -5.65 -24.64
C ILE A 1105 -22.49 -4.37 -24.83
N VAL A 1106 -21.52 -4.38 -25.76
CA VAL A 1106 -20.63 -3.23 -25.98
C VAL A 1106 -21.41 -2.05 -26.57
N THR A 1107 -22.25 -2.31 -27.58
CA THR A 1107 -23.06 -1.26 -28.22
C THR A 1107 -24.12 -0.68 -27.29
N ALA A 1108 -24.70 -1.49 -26.39
CA ALA A 1108 -25.60 -0.99 -25.35
C ALA A 1108 -24.88 -0.13 -24.28
N THR A 1109 -23.58 -0.34 -24.08
CA THR A 1109 -22.78 0.37 -23.07
C THR A 1109 -22.04 1.56 -23.67
N HIS A 1110 -22.76 2.67 -23.89
CA HIS A 1110 -22.25 3.88 -24.56
C HIS A 1110 -20.89 4.42 -24.04
N ILE A 1111 -20.54 4.18 -22.77
CA ILE A 1111 -19.30 4.63 -22.13
C ILE A 1111 -18.04 4.06 -22.83
N TRP A 1112 -18.16 2.91 -23.50
CA TRP A 1112 -17.03 2.22 -24.12
C TRP A 1112 -16.79 2.58 -25.59
N GLY A 1113 -17.64 3.41 -26.17
CA GLY A 1113 -17.56 3.77 -27.58
C GLY A 1113 -18.08 2.68 -28.51
N PRO A 1114 -17.85 2.81 -29.83
CA PRO A 1114 -18.35 1.87 -30.82
C PRO A 1114 -17.68 0.50 -30.70
N TRP A 1115 -18.24 -0.53 -31.35
CA TRP A 1115 -17.58 -1.83 -31.48
C TRP A 1115 -16.14 -1.68 -32.04
N PRO A 1116 -15.13 -2.44 -31.57
CA PRO A 1116 -13.78 -2.43 -32.16
C PRO A 1116 -13.80 -2.61 -33.67
N SER A 1117 -12.99 -1.87 -34.43
CA SER A 1117 -12.87 -2.04 -35.89
C SER A 1117 -11.93 -3.19 -36.26
N ASP A 1118 -12.01 -3.66 -37.50
CA ASP A 1118 -11.12 -4.74 -38.01
C ASP A 1118 -9.65 -4.29 -38.05
N GLU A 1119 -9.41 -3.01 -38.36
CA GLU A 1119 -8.07 -2.40 -38.31
C GLU A 1119 -7.49 -2.43 -36.89
N GLU A 1120 -8.28 -2.07 -35.87
CA GLU A 1120 -7.82 -2.12 -34.48
C GLU A 1120 -7.47 -3.55 -34.04
N VAL A 1121 -8.23 -4.54 -34.49
CA VAL A 1121 -7.97 -5.97 -34.21
C VAL A 1121 -6.68 -6.42 -34.90
N GLN A 1122 -6.47 -6.05 -36.15
CA GLN A 1122 -5.27 -6.39 -36.92
C GLN A 1122 -4.01 -5.74 -36.33
N ASP A 1123 -4.07 -4.46 -35.98
CA ASP A 1123 -2.97 -3.73 -35.32
C ASP A 1123 -2.63 -4.36 -33.96
N TYR A 1124 -3.65 -4.71 -33.18
CA TYR A 1124 -3.46 -5.38 -31.91
C TYR A 1124 -2.80 -6.76 -32.09
N TYR A 1125 -3.22 -7.53 -33.10
CA TYR A 1125 -2.63 -8.83 -33.42
C TYR A 1125 -1.15 -8.68 -33.80
N ALA A 1126 -0.81 -7.76 -34.70
CA ALA A 1126 0.57 -7.53 -35.13
C ALA A 1126 1.48 -7.20 -33.93
N VAL A 1127 1.06 -6.27 -33.07
CA VAL A 1127 1.88 -5.85 -31.91
C VAL A 1127 1.98 -6.94 -30.84
N HIS A 1128 0.89 -7.63 -30.53
CA HIS A 1128 0.84 -8.55 -29.39
C HIS A 1128 1.03 -10.02 -29.73
N TRP A 1129 1.21 -10.37 -31.01
CA TRP A 1129 1.47 -11.72 -31.48
C TRP A 1129 2.81 -11.82 -32.25
N GLU A 1130 3.21 -10.84 -33.07
CA GLU A 1130 4.51 -10.89 -33.79
C GLU A 1130 5.71 -10.59 -32.87
N GLU A 1131 5.57 -9.74 -31.84
CA GLU A 1131 6.60 -9.60 -30.78
C GLU A 1131 6.86 -10.92 -30.02
N HIS A 1132 5.94 -11.88 -30.12
CA HIS A 1132 6.01 -13.19 -29.47
C HIS A 1132 6.55 -14.32 -30.36
N GLU A 1133 6.62 -14.15 -31.69
CA GLU A 1133 7.36 -15.05 -32.59
C GLU A 1133 8.80 -14.57 -32.86
N ALA A 1134 9.05 -13.26 -32.80
CA ALA A 1134 10.37 -12.67 -33.10
C ALA A 1134 11.34 -12.58 -31.89
N GLN A 1135 10.96 -13.06 -30.70
CA GLN A 1135 11.80 -13.12 -29.48
C GLN A 1135 11.85 -14.51 -28.89
#